data_AF-A0A9P8FQN1-F1
#
_entry.id   AF-A0A9P8FQN1-F1
#
_cell.length_a   1.000
_cell.length_b   1.000
_cell.length_c   1.000
_cell.angle_alpha   90.00
_cell.angle_beta   90.00
_cell.angle_gamma   90.00
#
_symmetry.space_group_name_H-M   'P 1'
#
loop_
_entity.id
_entity.type
_entity.pdbx_description
1 polymer ?
#
loop_
_entity_poly.entity_id
_entity_poly.type
_entity_poly.pdbx_seq_one_letter_code
_entity_poly.pdbx_strand_id
1 'polypeptide(L)'
;MSSGSQGDNGTLVVAGPDTIQVADFYVKASILHPLVIGSIAIIVLFTSLRFFSNRSIAAMNVTDWIANVAIGSTLAGICNGNSLVRGLLSLCTILGFQYLMSFIEGPFPAMVHFISISQLISSIFHFSNKNTAGSAAAAASTVQAAASSSAVVAATSTSTFTTAAAVAATSSSAAQALSGCQALIQALSFPDQQVYVVDCEDITAGTALTLPNGPSNCNGGSVQIDLRRVTLNVVTSYASSNYVEVWLPTGQDAWNGRFMATDNKGLSGCPSYDDMIYTSSLGFSVVGDNGGHNNTEYLGMDAQQFLNNNELVIDWSYRARHAAVVAGKQVIKTNYGHAASYNYMIGCSNGGRQALQSAQMFPEDFDGIIAGSSASDFNHHIDWSGRMYVLTGADASDPKYLTYDDWVIVHNEVLQQCDEPLDGVADGIIEDSTICDFNATKLTCVGNQTDNCLTFQQTSTVWNVFSQLYDPDGNLYYPRFSPGAELYSSTNGVLHGVQGHVKDWFGAGVWNDSSWDPSTLSQTDYTKADETNVLHGNVSSFNSDLSAFHAAGKKLIMYHGLMDPAITPENSQRYYLNVARDMGLDHTGLDEFLRFFRISGMYHCTGGIGAWAFGQNGNAQNGTSNVVWDIVNWVEKGEAPDTMTGTKFVNDDPTQGVQMERHHCRFPYRTTYKGSGDSNDPDNWSCEMIDDWQKCGVYNVPRLC
;
A
#
# COMPACT_ATOMS: atom_id res chain seq x y z
N MET A 1 36.18 -53.11 6.84
CA MET A 1 36.06 -54.51 6.37
C MET A 1 34.69 -54.66 5.71
N SER A 2 34.67 -54.95 4.40
CA SER A 2 33.69 -55.77 3.63
C SER A 2 32.17 -55.50 3.83
N SER A 3 31.29 -55.34 2.83
CA SER A 3 31.35 -55.41 1.36
C SER A 3 29.93 -55.24 0.76
N GLY A 4 29.82 -54.54 -0.38
CA GLY A 4 28.87 -54.78 -1.50
C GLY A 4 27.43 -54.23 -1.43
N SER A 5 26.71 -53.96 -2.52
CA SER A 5 26.97 -53.52 -3.91
C SER A 5 25.59 -53.45 -4.61
N GLN A 6 25.32 -52.35 -5.32
CA GLN A 6 24.48 -52.16 -6.53
C GLN A 6 23.03 -52.68 -6.62
N GLY A 7 22.11 -51.78 -7.02
CA GLY A 7 21.46 -51.89 -8.33
C GLY A 7 19.94 -52.18 -8.40
N ASP A 8 19.18 -51.14 -8.74
CA ASP A 8 17.90 -51.05 -9.49
C ASP A 8 17.05 -52.31 -9.79
N ASN A 9 15.76 -52.25 -9.42
CA ASN A 9 14.64 -52.07 -10.37
C ASN A 9 13.27 -52.24 -9.67
N GLY A 10 12.31 -51.42 -10.09
CA GLY A 10 10.97 -51.36 -9.52
C GLY A 10 10.16 -52.65 -9.64
N THR A 11 9.34 -52.93 -8.63
CA THR A 11 8.13 -53.73 -8.76
C THR A 11 7.12 -53.28 -7.72
N LEU A 12 5.99 -52.75 -8.19
CA LEU A 12 4.81 -52.41 -7.40
C LEU A 12 4.20 -53.73 -6.88
N VAL A 13 4.21 -53.96 -5.56
CA VAL A 13 3.48 -55.08 -4.96
C VAL A 13 2.05 -54.62 -4.68
N VAL A 14 1.12 -55.05 -5.53
CA VAL A 14 -0.32 -55.05 -5.22
C VAL A 14 -0.65 -56.38 -4.56
N ALA A 15 -1.10 -56.33 -3.30
CA ALA A 15 -1.80 -57.42 -2.64
C ALA A 15 -3.02 -56.85 -1.90
N GLY A 16 -4.24 -57.19 -2.35
CA GLY A 16 -5.50 -56.92 -1.64
C GLY A 16 -5.75 -57.90 -0.48
N PRO A 17 -6.92 -57.91 0.22
CA PRO A 17 -8.24 -57.46 -0.25
C PRO A 17 -9.10 -56.74 0.83
N ASP A 18 -9.36 -55.44 0.68
CA ASP A 18 -10.49 -54.79 1.37
C ASP A 18 -11.51 -54.33 0.32
N THR A 19 -12.49 -55.19 0.06
CA THR A 19 -13.72 -54.81 -0.62
C THR A 19 -14.44 -53.77 0.25
N ILE A 20 -14.35 -52.50 -0.13
CA ILE A 20 -15.19 -51.44 0.44
C ILE A 20 -16.63 -51.76 0.07
N GLN A 21 -17.42 -52.23 1.05
CA GLN A 21 -18.85 -52.31 0.87
C GLN A 21 -19.39 -50.90 0.72
N VAL A 22 -20.11 -50.64 -0.37
CA VAL A 22 -20.73 -49.34 -0.68
C VAL A 22 -21.56 -48.81 0.49
N ALA A 23 -22.09 -49.70 1.34
CA ALA A 23 -22.80 -49.33 2.57
C ALA A 23 -21.95 -48.55 3.59
N ASP A 24 -20.64 -48.81 3.70
CA ASP A 24 -19.76 -48.15 4.67
C ASP A 24 -19.30 -46.74 4.23
N PHE A 25 -19.33 -46.46 2.92
CA PHE A 25 -19.04 -45.12 2.40
C PHE A 25 -20.12 -44.10 2.82
N TYR A 26 -21.39 -44.52 2.83
CA TYR A 26 -22.51 -43.64 3.20
C TYR A 26 -22.60 -43.32 4.69
N VAL A 27 -22.12 -44.22 5.56
CA VAL A 27 -22.16 -44.02 7.01
C VAL A 27 -21.00 -43.15 7.49
N LYS A 28 -19.79 -43.29 6.92
CA LYS A 28 -18.61 -42.49 7.32
C LYS A 28 -18.59 -41.08 6.75
N ALA A 29 -19.22 -40.84 5.60
CA ALA A 29 -19.25 -39.52 4.97
C ALA A 29 -20.35 -38.58 5.48
N SER A 30 -21.20 -39.02 6.44
CA SER A 30 -22.33 -38.23 6.95
C SER A 30 -23.30 -37.72 5.87
N ILE A 31 -23.29 -38.29 4.66
CA ILE A 31 -24.09 -37.84 3.50
C ILE A 31 -25.58 -38.14 3.67
N LEU A 32 -25.93 -39.16 4.45
CA LEU A 32 -27.33 -39.54 4.70
C LEU A 32 -28.08 -38.45 5.48
N HIS A 33 -27.40 -37.72 6.36
CA HIS A 33 -28.01 -36.71 7.23
C HIS A 33 -28.53 -35.47 6.46
N PRO A 34 -27.72 -34.77 5.64
CA PRO A 34 -28.20 -33.64 4.84
C PRO A 34 -29.17 -34.07 3.73
N LEU A 35 -29.07 -35.28 3.19
CA LEU A 35 -30.03 -35.76 2.19
C LEU A 35 -31.41 -36.03 2.82
N VAL A 36 -31.47 -36.71 3.96
CA VAL A 36 -32.75 -37.03 4.62
C VAL A 36 -33.34 -35.78 5.27
N ILE A 37 -32.55 -35.01 6.03
CA ILE A 37 -33.04 -33.80 6.69
C ILE A 37 -33.32 -32.69 5.68
N GLY A 38 -32.46 -32.49 4.67
CA GLY A 38 -32.69 -31.51 3.61
C GLY A 38 -33.96 -31.80 2.81
N SER A 39 -34.22 -33.06 2.48
CA SER A 39 -35.44 -33.46 1.76
C SER A 39 -36.70 -33.22 2.60
N ILE A 40 -36.68 -33.59 3.89
CA ILE A 40 -37.79 -33.34 4.82
C ILE A 40 -38.01 -31.83 4.99
N ALA A 41 -36.93 -31.05 5.13
CA ALA A 41 -37.02 -29.62 5.33
C ALA A 41 -37.58 -28.89 4.09
N ILE A 42 -37.24 -29.33 2.88
CA ILE A 42 -37.82 -28.81 1.63
C ILE A 42 -39.31 -29.15 1.53
N ILE A 43 -39.71 -30.37 1.91
CA ILE A 43 -41.13 -30.77 1.90
C ILE A 43 -41.94 -29.96 2.92
N VAL A 44 -41.40 -29.76 4.13
CA VAL A 44 -42.01 -28.92 5.17
C VAL A 44 -42.12 -27.48 4.68
N LEU A 45 -41.07 -26.93 4.08
CA LEU A 45 -41.09 -25.58 3.49
C LEU A 45 -42.20 -25.44 2.45
N PHE A 46 -42.29 -26.36 1.49
CA PHE A 46 -43.31 -26.31 0.44
C PHE A 46 -44.74 -26.50 0.97
N THR A 47 -44.93 -27.36 1.97
CA THR A 47 -46.25 -27.54 2.59
C THR A 47 -46.65 -26.36 3.46
N SER A 48 -45.72 -25.79 4.23
CA SER A 48 -45.97 -24.58 5.03
C SER A 48 -46.27 -23.37 4.14
N LEU A 49 -45.52 -23.16 3.06
CA LEU A 49 -45.81 -22.09 2.11
C LEU A 49 -47.19 -22.27 1.47
N ARG A 50 -47.62 -23.49 1.17
CA ARG A 50 -48.97 -23.74 0.63
C ARG A 50 -50.10 -23.61 1.66
N PHE A 51 -49.85 -23.89 2.94
CA PHE A 51 -50.87 -23.78 3.99
C PHE A 51 -51.04 -22.34 4.50
N PHE A 52 -49.96 -21.56 4.55
CA PHE A 52 -49.96 -20.22 5.14
C PHE A 52 -50.02 -19.09 4.10
N SER A 53 -49.76 -19.37 2.81
CA SER A 53 -50.01 -18.41 1.73
C SER A 53 -51.30 -18.76 0.98
N ASN A 54 -52.33 -17.94 1.18
CA ASN A 54 -53.52 -17.91 0.32
C ASN A 54 -53.29 -17.10 -0.97
N ARG A 55 -52.04 -16.82 -1.36
CA ARG A 55 -51.71 -15.95 -2.49
C ARG A 55 -51.34 -16.78 -3.72
N SER A 56 -52.14 -16.65 -4.78
CA SER A 56 -51.81 -17.14 -6.12
C SER A 56 -50.61 -16.38 -6.67
N ILE A 57 -49.75 -17.09 -7.40
CA ILE A 57 -48.53 -16.64 -8.11
C ILE A 57 -48.70 -15.20 -8.65
N ALA A 58 -48.23 -14.22 -7.88
CA ALA A 58 -48.10 -12.82 -8.26
C ALA A 58 -46.72 -12.33 -7.80
N ALA A 59 -46.24 -11.23 -8.37
CA ALA A 59 -44.88 -10.71 -8.20
C ALA A 59 -44.46 -10.64 -6.72
N MET A 60 -43.38 -11.35 -6.35
CA MET A 60 -42.82 -11.36 -5.00
C MET A 60 -42.47 -9.93 -4.59
N ASN A 61 -42.99 -9.47 -3.45
CA ASN A 61 -42.56 -8.21 -2.87
C ASN A 61 -41.25 -8.39 -2.08
N VAL A 62 -40.60 -7.29 -1.72
CA VAL A 62 -39.30 -7.31 -1.02
C VAL A 62 -39.39 -8.06 0.32
N THR A 63 -40.53 -8.01 1.00
CA THR A 63 -40.77 -8.72 2.26
C THR A 63 -40.81 -10.23 2.05
N ASP A 64 -41.43 -10.70 0.97
CA ASP A 64 -41.44 -12.12 0.57
C ASP A 64 -40.02 -12.61 0.21
N TRP A 65 -39.22 -11.76 -0.44
CA TRP A 65 -37.84 -12.07 -0.76
C TRP A 65 -36.97 -12.20 0.50
N ILE A 66 -37.03 -11.23 1.42
CA ILE A 66 -36.28 -11.25 2.68
C ILE A 66 -36.65 -12.48 3.51
N ALA A 67 -37.94 -12.81 3.60
CA ALA A 67 -38.38 -13.98 4.35
C ALA A 67 -37.90 -15.30 3.70
N ASN A 68 -37.93 -15.41 2.37
CA ASN A 68 -37.41 -16.60 1.67
C ASN A 68 -35.89 -16.78 1.86
N VAL A 69 -35.11 -15.69 1.85
CA VAL A 69 -33.67 -15.72 2.14
C VAL A 69 -33.40 -16.12 3.58
N ALA A 70 -34.15 -15.56 4.54
CA ALA A 70 -34.02 -15.90 5.96
C ALA A 70 -34.40 -17.36 6.26
N ILE A 71 -35.45 -17.88 5.62
CA ILE A 71 -35.85 -19.28 5.75
C ILE A 71 -34.80 -20.22 5.13
N GLY A 72 -34.24 -19.87 3.96
CA GLY A 72 -33.16 -20.62 3.34
C GLY A 72 -31.90 -20.69 4.21
N SER A 73 -31.50 -19.56 4.81
CA SER A 73 -30.38 -19.50 5.74
C SER A 73 -30.61 -20.32 7.02
N THR A 74 -31.85 -20.34 7.52
CA THR A 74 -32.22 -21.09 8.72
C THR A 74 -32.20 -22.61 8.44
N LEU A 75 -32.70 -23.05 7.28
CA LEU A 75 -32.63 -24.44 6.84
C LEU A 75 -31.19 -24.92 6.65
N ALA A 76 -30.33 -24.09 6.06
CA ALA A 76 -28.91 -24.38 5.88
C ALA A 76 -28.20 -24.56 7.25
N GLY A 77 -28.54 -23.71 8.22
CA GLY A 77 -28.03 -23.83 9.59
C GLY A 77 -28.47 -25.10 10.32
N ILE A 78 -29.67 -25.62 10.04
CA ILE A 78 -30.16 -26.91 10.58
C ILE A 78 -29.41 -28.09 9.94
N CYS A 79 -29.16 -28.03 8.64
CA CYS A 79 -28.44 -29.09 7.91
C CYS A 79 -26.96 -29.20 8.32
N ASN A 80 -26.36 -28.09 8.81
CA ASN A 80 -24.97 -28.03 9.24
C ASN A 80 -24.74 -28.21 10.75
N GLY A 81 -25.73 -28.76 11.49
CA GLY A 81 -25.48 -29.31 12.83
C GLY A 81 -25.92 -28.48 14.04
N ASN A 82 -26.75 -27.43 13.88
CA ASN A 82 -27.40 -26.78 15.03
C ASN A 82 -28.52 -27.65 15.63
N SER A 83 -28.83 -27.45 16.92
CA SER A 83 -29.95 -28.13 17.60
C SER A 83 -31.26 -27.98 16.80
N LEU A 84 -31.79 -29.10 16.30
CA LEU A 84 -33.03 -29.19 15.52
C LEU A 84 -34.18 -28.41 16.17
N VAL A 85 -34.23 -28.39 17.50
CA VAL A 85 -35.23 -27.67 18.30
C VAL A 85 -35.10 -26.16 18.12
N ARG A 86 -33.88 -25.60 18.14
CA ARG A 86 -33.64 -24.16 17.89
C ARG A 86 -34.00 -23.77 16.46
N GLY A 87 -33.67 -24.62 15.49
CA GLY A 87 -34.00 -24.40 14.09
C GLY A 87 -35.51 -24.39 13.82
N LEU A 88 -36.23 -25.37 14.38
CA LEU A 88 -37.70 -25.43 14.26
C LEU A 88 -38.38 -24.26 14.97
N LEU A 89 -37.89 -23.83 16.14
CA LEU A 89 -38.39 -22.65 16.84
C LEU A 89 -38.21 -21.38 16.00
N SER A 90 -37.03 -21.18 15.41
CA SER A 90 -36.74 -20.02 14.57
C SER A 90 -37.61 -20.00 13.30
N LEU A 91 -37.81 -21.16 12.67
CA LEU A 91 -38.71 -21.31 11.52
C LEU A 91 -40.17 -21.00 11.89
N CYS A 92 -40.67 -21.51 13.01
CA CYS A 92 -42.01 -21.21 13.50
C CYS A 92 -42.20 -19.73 13.81
N THR A 93 -41.18 -19.05 14.36
CA THR A 93 -41.21 -17.61 14.61
C THR A 93 -41.32 -16.81 13.31
N ILE A 94 -40.50 -17.14 12.30
CA ILE A 94 -40.52 -16.45 11.01
C ILE A 94 -41.88 -16.62 10.31
N LEU A 95 -42.41 -17.86 10.27
CA LEU A 95 -43.73 -18.13 9.70
C LEU A 95 -44.86 -17.44 10.47
N GLY A 96 -44.76 -17.36 11.80
CA GLY A 96 -45.70 -16.62 12.64
C GLY A 96 -45.72 -15.12 12.34
N PHE A 97 -44.54 -14.52 12.11
CA PHE A 97 -44.42 -13.12 11.69
C PHE A 97 -45.00 -12.87 10.30
N GLN A 98 -44.77 -13.77 9.34
CA GLN A 98 -45.39 -13.68 8.00
C GLN A 98 -46.92 -13.72 8.05
N TYR A 99 -47.48 -14.63 8.85
CA TYR A 99 -48.93 -14.71 9.05
C TYR A 99 -49.50 -13.45 9.72
N LEU A 100 -48.81 -12.94 10.74
CA LEU A 100 -49.20 -11.72 11.44
C LEU A 100 -49.21 -10.50 10.51
N MET A 101 -48.17 -10.33 9.68
CA MET A 101 -48.09 -9.24 8.70
C MET A 101 -49.20 -9.36 7.65
N SER A 102 -49.47 -10.58 7.16
CA SER A 102 -50.56 -10.84 6.22
C SER A 102 -51.95 -10.54 6.82
N PHE A 103 -52.11 -10.75 8.13
CA PHE A 103 -53.34 -10.44 8.87
C PHE A 103 -53.50 -8.94 9.14
N ILE A 104 -52.41 -8.20 9.37
CA ILE A 104 -52.41 -6.75 9.58
C ILE A 104 -52.71 -6.00 8.27
N GLU A 105 -52.33 -6.55 7.11
CA GLU A 105 -52.65 -5.97 5.80
C GLU A 105 -54.15 -6.07 5.42
N GLY A 106 -54.89 -7.01 6.01
CA GLY A 106 -56.30 -7.29 5.66
C GLY A 106 -57.32 -6.19 6.02
N PRO A 107 -57.28 -5.57 7.22
CA PRO A 107 -58.27 -4.57 7.62
C PRO A 107 -57.93 -3.11 7.27
N PHE A 108 -56.69 -2.78 6.90
CA PHE A 108 -56.28 -1.38 6.66
C PHE A 108 -55.43 -1.20 5.39
N PRO A 109 -56.05 -1.18 4.19
CA PRO A 109 -55.32 -1.00 2.92
C PRO A 109 -54.68 0.40 2.78
N ALA A 110 -55.14 1.39 3.56
CA ALA A 110 -54.72 2.77 3.47
C ALA A 110 -53.51 3.14 4.35
N MET A 111 -53.00 2.23 5.18
CA MET A 111 -51.89 2.52 6.11
C MET A 111 -50.54 1.91 5.70
N VAL A 112 -50.42 1.42 4.46
CA VAL A 112 -49.17 0.79 3.94
C VAL A 112 -48.54 1.57 2.78
N HIS A 113 -49.17 2.65 2.29
CA HIS A 113 -48.57 3.52 1.26
C HIS A 113 -47.73 4.70 1.80
N PHE A 114 -47.47 4.76 3.10
CA PHE A 114 -46.73 5.86 3.74
C PHE A 114 -45.59 5.36 4.65
N ILE A 115 -44.67 4.55 4.11
CA ILE A 115 -43.33 4.43 4.69
C ILE A 115 -42.31 4.47 3.55
N SER A 116 -42.03 5.69 3.08
CA SER A 116 -40.77 5.99 2.40
C SER A 116 -39.68 6.11 3.46
N ILE A 117 -38.63 5.30 3.35
CA ILE A 117 -37.45 5.27 4.25
C ILE A 117 -36.78 6.65 4.38
N SER A 118 -37.07 7.60 3.48
CA SER A 118 -36.55 8.98 3.56
C SER A 118 -37.06 9.82 4.73
N GLN A 119 -38.21 9.50 5.34
CA GLN A 119 -38.77 10.32 6.43
C GLN A 119 -38.52 9.79 7.85
N LEU A 120 -38.01 8.55 7.99
CA LEU A 120 -37.69 8.00 9.32
C LEU A 120 -36.29 8.42 9.82
N ILE A 121 -35.38 8.78 8.91
CA ILE A 121 -34.01 9.20 9.26
C ILE A 121 -34.00 10.64 9.81
N SER A 122 -34.95 11.48 9.42
CA SER A 122 -34.98 12.89 9.84
C SER A 122 -35.54 13.11 11.25
N SER A 123 -36.26 12.14 11.82
CA SER A 123 -36.89 12.23 13.15
C SER A 123 -36.14 11.50 14.26
N ILE A 124 -35.14 10.67 13.92
CA ILE A 124 -34.23 10.04 14.90
C ILE A 124 -33.09 11.00 15.32
N PHE A 125 -32.77 12.02 14.50
CA PHE A 125 -31.79 13.07 14.85
C PHE A 125 -32.35 14.25 15.67
N HIS A 126 -33.61 14.20 16.14
CA HIS A 126 -34.20 15.26 16.97
C HIS A 126 -34.62 14.83 18.38
N PHE A 127 -34.22 13.63 18.82
CA PHE A 127 -34.46 13.14 20.18
C PHE A 127 -33.18 12.59 20.83
N SER A 128 -32.10 13.38 20.81
CA SER A 128 -31.01 13.24 21.79
C SER A 128 -30.32 14.58 22.00
N ASN A 129 -31.06 15.57 22.52
CA ASN A 129 -30.43 16.68 23.23
C ASN A 129 -31.42 17.45 24.13
N LYS A 130 -31.95 16.77 25.15
CA LYS A 130 -32.51 17.44 26.33
C LYS A 130 -32.27 16.54 27.54
N ASN A 131 -31.11 16.75 28.18
CA ASN A 131 -30.96 16.83 29.63
C ASN A 131 -29.47 16.90 29.98
N THR A 132 -28.95 18.11 30.17
CA THR A 132 -27.99 18.50 31.22
C THR A 132 -27.56 19.95 30.96
N ALA A 133 -28.40 20.89 31.40
CA ALA A 133 -27.97 22.26 31.67
C ALA A 133 -27.64 22.34 33.17
N GLY A 134 -26.37 22.62 33.48
CA GLY A 134 -25.89 22.84 34.83
C GLY A 134 -24.52 23.49 34.82
N SER A 135 -24.50 24.81 35.10
CA SER A 135 -23.38 25.62 35.60
C SER A 135 -22.08 25.74 34.77
N ALA A 136 -21.88 26.88 34.09
CA ALA A 136 -20.98 27.97 34.53
C ALA A 136 -20.80 29.03 33.41
N ALA A 137 -20.95 30.30 33.78
CA ALA A 137 -20.64 31.52 33.03
C ALA A 137 -19.11 31.67 32.82
N ALA A 138 -18.50 32.60 32.05
CA ALA A 138 -18.82 33.89 31.44
C ALA A 138 -17.80 34.07 30.26
N ALA A 139 -17.87 34.99 29.29
CA ALA A 139 -18.13 36.41 29.35
C ALA A 139 -18.23 36.99 27.90
N ALA A 140 -18.59 38.27 27.83
CA ALA A 140 -18.45 39.23 26.70
C ALA A 140 -19.74 39.68 26.00
N SER A 141 -20.43 40.60 26.70
CA SER A 141 -20.96 41.90 26.24
C SER A 141 -21.73 42.04 24.92
N THR A 142 -23.02 42.30 25.13
CA THR A 142 -24.01 43.07 24.37
C THR A 142 -23.54 44.43 23.83
N VAL A 143 -23.95 44.77 22.60
CA VAL A 143 -24.51 46.08 22.25
C VAL A 143 -25.66 45.89 21.25
N GLN A 144 -26.83 46.38 21.63
CA GLN A 144 -28.09 46.36 20.89
C GLN A 144 -28.35 47.76 20.32
N ALA A 145 -28.94 47.81 19.14
CA ALA A 145 -29.36 49.03 18.46
C ALA A 145 -30.50 49.76 19.22
N ALA A 146 -30.51 51.09 19.13
CA ALA A 146 -31.69 51.92 19.40
C ALA A 146 -31.69 53.15 18.48
N ALA A 147 -32.86 53.41 17.89
CA ALA A 147 -33.18 54.56 17.04
C ALA A 147 -33.66 55.77 17.86
N SER A 148 -33.54 56.97 17.30
CA SER A 148 -34.29 58.16 17.74
C SER A 148 -34.60 59.13 16.57
N SER A 149 -35.88 59.11 16.20
CA SER A 149 -36.83 60.18 15.84
C SER A 149 -36.38 61.65 15.61
N SER A 150 -36.95 62.25 14.53
CA SER A 150 -37.90 63.40 14.53
C SER A 150 -37.60 64.47 13.47
N ALA A 151 -38.56 64.74 12.56
CA ALA A 151 -39.27 66.03 12.43
C ALA A 151 -40.03 66.18 11.10
N VAL A 152 -41.20 66.80 11.20
CA VAL A 152 -42.27 67.02 10.24
C VAL A 152 -42.08 68.37 9.53
N VAL A 153 -42.29 68.46 8.20
CA VAL A 153 -42.88 69.66 7.54
C VAL A 153 -43.75 69.22 6.36
N ALA A 154 -44.90 69.89 6.25
CA ALA A 154 -46.03 69.63 5.37
C ALA A 154 -45.84 70.07 3.90
N ALA A 155 -46.78 69.59 3.09
CA ALA A 155 -46.91 69.66 1.64
C ALA A 155 -46.92 71.05 1.00
N THR A 156 -46.54 71.11 -0.29
CA THR A 156 -47.30 71.79 -1.33
C THR A 156 -47.08 71.10 -2.68
N SER A 157 -48.18 70.88 -3.39
CA SER A 157 -48.29 70.26 -4.70
C SER A 157 -47.94 71.26 -5.81
N THR A 158 -47.17 70.84 -6.81
CA THR A 158 -47.31 71.36 -8.19
C THR A 158 -46.77 70.31 -9.17
N SER A 159 -47.68 69.87 -10.03
CA SER A 159 -47.50 68.98 -11.16
C SER A 159 -46.66 69.63 -12.26
N THR A 160 -45.57 68.98 -12.67
CA THR A 160 -44.96 69.20 -13.99
C THR A 160 -44.67 67.85 -14.66
N PHE A 161 -45.31 67.64 -15.80
CA PHE A 161 -45.06 66.54 -16.72
C PHE A 161 -43.65 66.68 -17.32
N THR A 162 -42.80 65.67 -17.15
CA THR A 162 -41.68 65.42 -18.06
C THR A 162 -41.64 63.94 -18.42
N THR A 163 -41.57 63.69 -19.72
CA THR A 163 -41.61 62.40 -20.39
C THR A 163 -40.42 61.52 -20.00
N ALA A 164 -40.67 60.42 -19.29
CA ALA A 164 -39.69 59.35 -19.14
C ALA A 164 -39.62 58.55 -20.45
N ALA A 165 -38.55 58.76 -21.22
CA ALA A 165 -38.15 57.80 -22.25
C ALA A 165 -37.73 56.52 -21.52
N ALA A 166 -38.51 55.44 -21.68
CA ALA A 166 -38.13 54.11 -21.25
C ALA A 166 -36.95 53.64 -22.13
N VAL A 167 -35.72 53.93 -21.70
CA VAL A 167 -34.56 53.17 -22.16
C VAL A 167 -34.69 51.81 -21.48
N ALA A 168 -35.17 50.82 -22.21
CA ALA A 168 -35.01 49.43 -21.83
C ALA A 168 -33.50 49.15 -21.83
N ALA A 169 -32.87 49.31 -20.67
CA ALA A 169 -31.54 48.78 -20.43
C ALA A 169 -31.69 47.27 -20.43
N THR A 170 -31.52 46.65 -21.60
CA THR A 170 -31.17 45.24 -21.70
C THR A 170 -29.82 45.09 -21.01
N SER A 171 -29.84 44.76 -19.72
CA SER A 171 -28.69 44.18 -19.05
C SER A 171 -28.45 42.81 -19.68
N SER A 172 -27.79 42.79 -20.84
CA SER A 172 -27.09 41.59 -21.30
C SER A 172 -25.96 41.38 -20.31
N SER A 173 -26.23 40.63 -19.24
CA SER A 173 -25.18 39.96 -18.49
C SER A 173 -24.47 39.06 -19.50
N ALA A 174 -23.37 39.54 -20.08
CA ALA A 174 -22.44 38.66 -20.76
C ALA A 174 -22.08 37.61 -19.71
N ALA A 175 -22.54 36.37 -19.90
CA ALA A 175 -22.10 35.26 -19.09
C ALA A 175 -20.57 35.28 -19.19
N GLN A 176 -19.88 35.54 -18.07
CA GLN A 176 -18.43 35.43 -18.05
C GLN A 176 -18.12 34.01 -18.50
N ALA A 177 -17.31 33.86 -19.55
CA ALA A 177 -16.86 32.55 -19.98
C ALA A 177 -16.14 31.91 -18.78
N LEU A 178 -16.65 30.78 -18.31
CA LEU A 178 -16.01 30.03 -17.23
C LEU A 178 -14.57 29.73 -17.69
N SER A 179 -13.62 29.95 -16.81
CA SER A 179 -12.20 29.70 -17.08
C SER A 179 -11.55 29.05 -15.88
N GLY A 180 -10.40 28.42 -16.14
CA GLY A 180 -9.64 27.68 -15.14
C GLY A 180 -10.47 26.66 -14.36
N CYS A 181 -10.37 26.70 -13.04
CA CYS A 181 -11.05 25.76 -12.14
C CYS A 181 -12.57 25.70 -12.31
N GLN A 182 -13.23 26.85 -12.54
CA GLN A 182 -14.69 26.88 -12.68
C GLN A 182 -15.16 26.14 -13.94
N ALA A 183 -14.42 26.28 -15.05
CA ALA A 183 -14.69 25.55 -16.27
C ALA A 183 -14.42 24.06 -16.11
N LEU A 184 -13.30 23.71 -15.46
CA LEU A 184 -12.92 22.32 -15.23
C LEU A 184 -13.97 21.59 -14.39
N ILE A 185 -14.36 22.15 -13.23
CA ILE A 185 -15.38 21.55 -12.36
C ILE A 185 -16.69 21.30 -13.11
N GLN A 186 -17.13 22.25 -13.94
CA GLN A 186 -18.38 22.10 -14.70
C GLN A 186 -18.28 21.02 -15.79
N ALA A 187 -17.10 20.80 -16.36
CA ALA A 187 -16.87 19.83 -17.42
C ALA A 187 -16.55 18.41 -16.92
N LEU A 188 -16.17 18.26 -15.65
CA LEU A 188 -15.85 16.95 -15.07
C LEU A 188 -17.09 16.08 -14.93
N SER A 189 -16.96 14.82 -15.34
CA SER A 189 -17.99 13.80 -15.21
C SER A 189 -17.34 12.44 -14.96
N PHE A 190 -17.88 11.71 -13.99
CA PHE A 190 -17.42 10.38 -13.59
C PHE A 190 -18.64 9.43 -13.61
N PRO A 191 -19.05 8.93 -14.78
CA PRO A 191 -20.27 8.12 -14.89
C PRO A 191 -20.16 6.77 -14.17
N ASP A 192 -18.93 6.22 -14.11
CA ASP A 192 -18.67 4.86 -13.63
C ASP A 192 -18.05 4.82 -12.21
N GLN A 193 -17.85 5.99 -11.58
CA GLN A 193 -17.24 6.11 -10.25
C GLN A 193 -17.95 7.18 -9.41
N GLN A 194 -18.07 6.94 -8.11
CA GLN A 194 -18.56 7.94 -7.16
C GLN A 194 -17.42 8.88 -6.76
N VAL A 195 -17.13 9.86 -7.63
CA VAL A 195 -16.10 10.87 -7.43
C VAL A 195 -16.74 12.23 -7.17
N TYR A 196 -16.30 12.91 -6.12
CA TYR A 196 -16.73 14.25 -5.76
C TYR A 196 -15.54 15.20 -5.84
N VAL A 197 -15.69 16.30 -6.58
CA VAL A 197 -14.68 17.37 -6.56
C VAL A 197 -14.87 18.16 -5.26
N VAL A 198 -13.85 18.13 -4.41
CA VAL A 198 -13.82 18.80 -3.11
C VAL A 198 -13.39 20.25 -3.29
N ASP A 199 -12.32 20.47 -4.07
CA ASP A 199 -11.74 21.79 -4.28
C ASP A 199 -11.00 21.87 -5.62
N CYS A 200 -10.82 23.08 -6.13
CA CYS A 200 -9.93 23.37 -7.25
C CYS A 200 -9.33 24.76 -7.10
N GLU A 201 -8.01 24.84 -7.10
CA GLU A 201 -7.26 26.08 -6.99
C GLU A 201 -6.13 26.17 -8.03
N ASP A 202 -5.88 27.37 -8.55
CA ASP A 202 -4.69 27.69 -9.33
C ASP A 202 -3.62 28.20 -8.34
N ILE A 203 -2.47 27.52 -8.28
CA ILE A 203 -1.36 27.79 -7.37
C ILE A 203 -0.18 28.31 -8.18
N THR A 204 0.48 29.35 -7.67
CA THR A 204 1.68 29.93 -8.30
C THR A 204 2.96 29.34 -7.72
N ALA A 205 4.02 29.27 -8.53
CA ALA A 205 5.34 28.81 -8.12
C ALA A 205 5.85 29.55 -6.87
N GLY A 206 6.46 28.82 -5.94
CA GLY A 206 6.94 29.32 -4.65
C GLY A 206 5.87 29.38 -3.55
N THR A 207 4.62 29.05 -3.85
CA THR A 207 3.56 29.00 -2.83
C THR A 207 3.76 27.77 -1.93
N ALA A 208 3.77 28.00 -0.61
CA ALA A 208 3.73 26.93 0.38
C ALA A 208 2.36 26.25 0.37
N LEU A 209 2.34 24.93 0.28
CA LEU A 209 1.10 24.16 0.24
C LEU A 209 0.32 24.30 1.56
N THR A 210 -0.98 24.48 1.43
CA THR A 210 -1.92 24.37 2.54
C THR A 210 -2.82 23.16 2.31
N LEU A 211 -3.11 22.40 3.36
CA LEU A 211 -3.94 21.19 3.30
C LEU A 211 -5.26 21.40 4.05
N PRO A 212 -6.11 22.39 3.69
CA PRO A 212 -7.32 22.69 4.45
C PRO A 212 -8.34 21.54 4.43
N ASN A 213 -8.35 20.76 3.35
CA ASN A 213 -9.23 19.60 3.13
C ASN A 213 -8.46 18.26 3.10
N GLY A 214 -7.14 18.29 3.28
CA GLY A 214 -6.28 17.11 3.24
C GLY A 214 -5.96 16.56 4.64
N PRO A 215 -5.18 15.46 4.74
CA PRO A 215 -4.79 14.92 6.03
C PRO A 215 -3.84 15.90 6.74
N SER A 216 -4.23 16.35 7.94
CA SER A 216 -3.62 17.49 8.65
C SER A 216 -2.20 17.23 9.18
N ASN A 217 -1.77 15.97 9.19
CA ASN A 217 -0.47 15.48 9.65
C ASN A 217 0.50 15.15 8.50
N CYS A 218 0.10 15.37 7.24
CA CYS A 218 1.01 15.22 6.11
C CYS A 218 1.84 16.49 5.92
N ASN A 219 3.14 16.34 5.68
CA ASN A 219 3.98 17.49 5.37
C ASN A 219 3.80 17.93 3.93
N GLY A 220 3.51 19.22 3.75
CA GLY A 220 3.62 19.89 2.46
C GLY A 220 5.03 20.43 2.21
N GLY A 221 5.27 20.83 0.97
CA GLY A 221 6.42 21.66 0.60
C GLY A 221 5.96 22.94 -0.09
N SER A 222 6.87 23.59 -0.82
CA SER A 222 6.52 24.69 -1.71
C SER A 222 6.48 24.18 -3.14
N VAL A 223 5.41 24.52 -3.86
CA VAL A 223 5.27 24.15 -5.27
C VAL A 223 6.34 24.87 -6.09
N GLN A 224 6.97 24.18 -7.04
CA GLN A 224 8.08 24.74 -7.84
C GLN A 224 7.62 25.38 -9.16
N ILE A 225 6.38 25.11 -9.60
CA ILE A 225 5.81 25.61 -10.85
C ILE A 225 4.40 26.15 -10.64
N ASP A 226 3.91 26.92 -11.60
CA ASP A 226 2.49 27.26 -11.66
C ASP A 226 1.69 26.00 -12.01
N LEU A 227 0.65 25.71 -11.23
CA LEU A 227 -0.20 24.54 -11.47
C LEU A 227 -1.65 24.77 -11.03
N ARG A 228 -2.54 23.93 -11.52
CA ARG A 228 -3.91 23.77 -11.03
C ARG A 228 -3.99 22.51 -10.20
N ARG A 229 -4.38 22.66 -8.94
CA ARG A 229 -4.61 21.57 -8.00
C ARG A 229 -6.10 21.27 -7.93
N VAL A 230 -6.47 20.03 -8.23
CA VAL A 230 -7.84 19.52 -8.09
C VAL A 230 -7.84 18.50 -6.96
N THR A 231 -8.69 18.73 -5.96
CA THR A 231 -8.88 17.79 -4.85
C THR A 231 -10.17 17.01 -5.07
N LEU A 232 -10.10 15.69 -4.95
CA LEU A 232 -11.20 14.77 -5.12
C LEU A 232 -11.39 13.92 -3.87
N ASN A 233 -12.64 13.53 -3.61
CA ASN A 233 -12.99 12.42 -2.74
C ASN A 233 -13.58 11.30 -3.61
N VAL A 234 -12.90 10.16 -3.65
CA VAL A 234 -13.29 9.00 -4.47
C VAL A 234 -13.83 7.91 -3.55
N VAL A 235 -15.13 7.62 -3.62
CA VAL A 235 -15.72 6.53 -2.83
C VAL A 235 -15.28 5.18 -3.41
N THR A 236 -14.62 4.37 -2.60
CA THR A 236 -14.00 3.09 -2.98
C THR A 236 -14.83 1.90 -2.50
N SER A 237 -15.59 2.05 -1.41
CA SER A 237 -16.57 1.06 -0.96
C SER A 237 -17.70 1.67 -0.13
N TYR A 238 -18.54 0.81 0.47
CA TYR A 238 -19.59 1.23 1.39
C TYR A 238 -19.05 1.83 2.71
N ALA A 239 -17.78 1.61 3.02
CA ALA A 239 -17.16 1.99 4.30
C ALA A 239 -15.81 2.71 4.13
N SER A 240 -15.43 3.09 2.91
CA SER A 240 -14.15 3.73 2.64
C SER A 240 -14.21 4.71 1.46
N SER A 241 -13.32 5.71 1.49
CA SER A 241 -13.14 6.70 0.42
C SER A 241 -11.70 7.20 0.42
N ASN A 242 -11.19 7.52 -0.76
CA ASN A 242 -9.84 7.99 -0.99
C ASN A 242 -9.80 9.50 -1.21
N TYR A 243 -8.90 10.18 -0.52
CA TYR A 243 -8.52 11.57 -0.80
C TYR A 243 -7.50 11.57 -1.93
N VAL A 244 -7.80 12.28 -3.02
CA VAL A 244 -6.94 12.30 -4.21
C VAL A 244 -6.66 13.74 -4.61
N GLU A 245 -5.42 14.02 -4.97
CA GLU A 245 -5.02 15.27 -5.58
C GLU A 245 -4.51 15.06 -6.99
N VAL A 246 -4.93 15.93 -7.90
CA VAL A 246 -4.45 15.99 -9.28
C VAL A 246 -3.82 17.35 -9.49
N TRP A 247 -2.52 17.38 -9.80
CA TRP A 247 -1.75 18.59 -10.06
C TRP A 247 -1.48 18.70 -11.55
N LEU A 248 -1.88 19.82 -12.13
CA LEU A 248 -1.90 20.05 -13.57
C LEU A 248 -1.03 21.29 -13.85
N PRO A 249 0.19 21.15 -14.39
CA PRO A 249 1.02 22.30 -14.76
C PRO A 249 0.24 23.33 -15.59
N THR A 250 0.23 24.59 -15.17
CA THR A 250 -0.48 25.68 -15.85
C THR A 250 0.52 26.63 -16.49
N GLY A 251 0.27 26.97 -17.76
CA GLY A 251 1.19 27.77 -18.58
C GLY A 251 1.28 27.20 -19.98
N GLN A 252 1.76 28.04 -20.91
CA GLN A 252 2.02 27.57 -22.27
C GLN A 252 3.18 26.57 -22.24
N ASP A 253 2.95 25.37 -22.79
CA ASP A 253 3.94 24.28 -22.88
C ASP A 253 4.47 23.76 -21.52
N ALA A 254 3.80 24.11 -20.40
CA ALA A 254 4.20 23.68 -19.06
C ALA A 254 3.96 22.17 -18.83
N TRP A 255 2.90 21.63 -19.43
CA TRP A 255 2.62 20.20 -19.40
C TRP A 255 3.24 19.51 -20.60
N ASN A 256 4.03 18.47 -20.34
CA ASN A 256 4.78 17.73 -21.36
C ASN A 256 3.98 16.58 -22.01
N GLY A 257 2.66 16.49 -21.75
CA GLY A 257 1.79 15.44 -22.27
C GLY A 257 1.79 14.13 -21.46
N ARG A 258 2.57 14.06 -20.36
CA ARG A 258 2.73 12.85 -19.53
C ARG A 258 1.99 12.93 -18.21
N PHE A 259 1.63 11.76 -17.70
CA PHE A 259 1.02 11.56 -16.40
C PHE A 259 2.00 10.85 -15.46
N MET A 260 2.03 11.22 -14.18
CA MET A 260 2.77 10.52 -13.13
C MET A 260 1.86 10.26 -11.93
N ALA A 261 1.80 9.02 -11.44
CA ALA A 261 1.28 8.72 -10.11
C ALA A 261 2.43 8.61 -9.11
N THR A 262 2.27 9.20 -7.93
CA THR A 262 3.20 9.05 -6.80
C THR A 262 2.66 8.02 -5.81
N ASP A 263 3.30 7.88 -4.65
CA ASP A 263 3.05 6.82 -3.69
C ASP A 263 2.52 7.25 -2.30
N ASN A 264 2.41 6.26 -1.41
CA ASN A 264 2.32 6.43 0.02
C ASN A 264 3.53 5.77 0.72
N LYS A 265 3.91 6.30 1.88
CA LYS A 265 5.06 5.81 2.66
C LYS A 265 4.59 4.94 3.83
N GLY A 266 5.27 3.83 4.15
CA GLY A 266 4.88 2.94 5.26
C GLY A 266 3.39 2.51 5.23
N LEU A 267 2.73 2.54 6.38
CA LEU A 267 1.27 2.33 6.51
C LEU A 267 0.47 3.64 6.35
N SER A 268 1.10 4.69 5.81
CA SER A 268 0.52 6.03 5.80
C SER A 268 -0.59 6.18 4.78
N GLY A 269 -1.50 7.08 5.13
CA GLY A 269 -2.47 7.66 4.25
C GLY A 269 -2.17 9.14 4.01
N CYS A 270 -0.99 9.39 3.46
CA CYS A 270 -0.54 10.70 3.01
C CYS A 270 -0.13 10.62 1.54
N PRO A 271 -0.58 11.56 0.68
CA PRO A 271 0.07 11.77 -0.61
C PRO A 271 1.55 12.11 -0.40
N SER A 272 2.44 11.53 -1.21
CA SER A 272 3.87 11.87 -1.22
C SER A 272 4.10 13.24 -1.88
N TYR A 273 3.80 14.32 -1.15
CA TYR A 273 3.88 15.70 -1.68
C TYR A 273 5.28 16.08 -2.18
N ASP A 274 6.34 15.54 -1.58
CA ASP A 274 7.72 15.75 -2.06
C ASP A 274 7.92 15.21 -3.47
N ASP A 275 7.40 14.00 -3.77
CA ASP A 275 7.45 13.43 -5.11
C ASP A 275 6.48 14.12 -6.06
N MET A 276 5.35 14.63 -5.56
CA MET A 276 4.43 15.41 -6.38
C MET A 276 5.04 16.74 -6.82
N ILE A 277 5.72 17.44 -5.90
CA ILE A 277 6.46 18.69 -6.20
C ILE A 277 7.56 18.40 -7.23
N TYR A 278 8.33 17.34 -7.00
CA TYR A 278 9.42 16.95 -7.89
C TYR A 278 8.94 16.59 -9.30
N THR A 279 7.97 15.68 -9.42
CA THR A 279 7.54 15.19 -10.74
C THR A 279 6.71 16.22 -11.51
N SER A 280 5.96 17.08 -10.81
CA SER A 280 5.28 18.21 -11.47
C SER A 280 6.28 19.22 -12.02
N SER A 281 7.41 19.48 -11.34
CA SER A 281 8.45 20.38 -11.86
C SER A 281 9.18 19.84 -13.09
N LEU A 282 9.11 18.53 -13.34
CA LEU A 282 9.53 17.89 -14.60
C LEU A 282 8.48 17.99 -15.72
N GLY A 283 7.36 18.68 -15.48
CA GLY A 283 6.30 18.94 -16.45
C GLY A 283 5.22 17.86 -16.55
N PHE A 284 5.18 16.90 -15.62
CA PHE A 284 4.13 15.88 -15.57
C PHE A 284 2.85 16.46 -14.95
N SER A 285 1.69 15.98 -15.40
CA SER A 285 0.49 16.06 -14.58
C SER A 285 0.55 14.94 -13.54
N VAL A 286 0.36 15.26 -12.27
CA VAL A 286 0.66 14.35 -11.16
C VAL A 286 -0.59 13.98 -10.39
N VAL A 287 -0.70 12.72 -9.96
CA VAL A 287 -1.71 12.25 -9.02
C VAL A 287 -1.04 11.69 -7.77
N GLY A 288 -1.51 12.14 -6.61
CA GLY A 288 -1.21 11.56 -5.32
C GLY A 288 -2.49 11.29 -4.55
N ASP A 289 -2.48 10.29 -3.67
CA ASP A 289 -3.65 9.89 -2.91
C ASP A 289 -3.30 9.49 -1.48
N ASN A 290 -4.30 9.33 -0.60
CA ASN A 290 -4.09 8.98 0.80
C ASN A 290 -4.27 7.48 1.08
N GLY A 291 -4.31 6.61 0.08
CA GLY A 291 -4.44 5.17 0.31
C GLY A 291 -5.75 4.75 1.01
N GLY A 292 -6.75 5.62 1.11
CA GLY A 292 -8.06 5.34 1.73
C GLY A 292 -8.24 5.78 3.18
N HIS A 293 -7.20 6.25 3.86
CA HIS A 293 -7.30 6.70 5.26
C HIS A 293 -6.44 7.93 5.54
N ASN A 294 -6.70 8.58 6.68
CA ASN A 294 -5.86 9.66 7.19
C ASN A 294 -5.17 9.19 8.46
N ASN A 295 -3.86 9.39 8.54
CA ASN A 295 -3.11 8.99 9.72
C ASN A 295 -3.25 10.03 10.84
N THR A 296 -2.89 9.63 12.05
CA THR A 296 -2.78 10.56 13.19
C THR A 296 -1.33 11.00 13.44
N GLU A 297 -0.35 10.29 12.88
CA GLU A 297 1.09 10.52 13.07
C GLU A 297 1.83 10.88 11.78
N TYR A 298 2.91 11.65 11.91
CA TYR A 298 3.81 12.03 10.83
C TYR A 298 4.72 10.83 10.46
N LEU A 299 4.78 10.45 9.16
CA LEU A 299 5.29 9.19 8.57
C LEU A 299 4.32 8.00 8.56
N GLY A 300 3.18 8.13 9.23
CA GLY A 300 2.06 7.20 9.15
C GLY A 300 2.39 5.72 9.34
N MET A 301 3.20 5.42 10.35
CA MET A 301 3.40 4.03 10.80
C MET A 301 2.22 3.53 11.66
N ASP A 302 1.28 4.40 12.01
CA ASP A 302 -0.01 4.08 12.62
C ASP A 302 -0.96 3.45 11.59
N ALA A 303 -1.55 2.31 11.93
CA ALA A 303 -2.60 1.67 11.14
C ALA A 303 -3.79 1.21 11.98
N GLN A 304 -4.03 1.87 13.12
CA GLN A 304 -5.19 1.60 13.99
C GLN A 304 -6.53 1.75 13.23
N GLN A 305 -6.55 2.50 12.13
CA GLN A 305 -7.71 2.65 11.24
C GLN A 305 -8.10 1.32 10.59
N PHE A 306 -7.19 0.36 10.45
CA PHE A 306 -7.48 -0.98 9.92
C PHE A 306 -8.31 -1.82 10.91
N LEU A 307 -8.33 -1.45 12.19
CA LEU A 307 -9.06 -2.17 13.23
C LEU A 307 -10.56 -2.17 12.88
N ASN A 308 -11.13 -3.37 12.78
CA ASN A 308 -12.50 -3.64 12.38
C ASN A 308 -12.88 -3.12 10.98
N ASN A 309 -11.91 -2.81 10.11
CA ASN A 309 -12.18 -2.24 8.80
C ASN A 309 -11.24 -2.74 7.69
N ASN A 310 -11.56 -3.92 7.16
CA ASN A 310 -10.81 -4.51 6.05
C ASN A 310 -10.93 -3.71 4.73
N GLU A 311 -11.95 -2.86 4.57
CA GLU A 311 -12.09 -2.04 3.37
C GLU A 311 -10.96 -1.02 3.25
N LEU A 312 -10.48 -0.49 4.38
CA LEU A 312 -9.32 0.40 4.42
C LEU A 312 -8.01 -0.35 4.12
N VAL A 313 -7.89 -1.60 4.57
CA VAL A 313 -6.74 -2.44 4.22
C VAL A 313 -6.71 -2.71 2.71
N ILE A 314 -7.85 -3.01 2.10
CA ILE A 314 -7.97 -3.22 0.65
C ILE A 314 -7.65 -1.95 -0.14
N ASP A 315 -8.11 -0.80 0.36
CA ASP A 315 -7.79 0.50 -0.22
C ASP A 315 -6.29 0.77 -0.23
N TRP A 316 -5.64 0.64 0.92
CA TRP A 316 -4.20 0.83 1.07
C TRP A 316 -3.38 -0.21 0.28
N SER A 317 -3.90 -1.43 0.20
CA SER A 317 -3.29 -2.54 -0.53
C SER A 317 -3.22 -2.26 -2.04
N TYR A 318 -4.34 -1.87 -2.66
CA TYR A 318 -4.37 -1.59 -4.11
C TYR A 318 -5.49 -0.64 -4.58
N ARG A 319 -6.67 -0.67 -3.95
CA ARG A 319 -7.91 -0.16 -4.58
C ARG A 319 -7.95 1.37 -4.63
N ALA A 320 -7.47 2.03 -3.58
CA ALA A 320 -7.42 3.49 -3.52
C ALA A 320 -6.54 4.05 -4.64
N ARG A 321 -5.34 3.49 -4.81
CA ARG A 321 -4.39 3.89 -5.86
C ARG A 321 -4.98 3.71 -7.25
N HIS A 322 -5.52 2.54 -7.56
CA HIS A 322 -6.14 2.30 -8.87
C HIS A 322 -7.28 3.29 -9.13
N ALA A 323 -8.16 3.50 -8.15
CA ALA A 323 -9.26 4.46 -8.27
C ALA A 323 -8.77 5.90 -8.49
N ALA A 324 -7.70 6.32 -7.80
CA ALA A 324 -7.06 7.62 -7.97
C ALA A 324 -6.48 7.80 -9.38
N VAL A 325 -5.80 6.78 -9.92
CA VAL A 325 -5.25 6.80 -11.28
C VAL A 325 -6.36 6.96 -12.32
N VAL A 326 -7.44 6.19 -12.20
CA VAL A 326 -8.59 6.27 -13.12
C VAL A 326 -9.22 7.66 -13.08
N ALA A 327 -9.50 8.18 -11.88
CA ALA A 327 -10.10 9.50 -11.71
C ALA A 327 -9.16 10.62 -12.21
N GLY A 328 -7.87 10.53 -11.91
CA GLY A 328 -6.86 11.49 -12.31
C GLY A 328 -6.66 11.57 -13.82
N LYS A 329 -6.62 10.42 -14.52
CA LYS A 329 -6.59 10.39 -16.00
C LYS A 329 -7.80 11.11 -16.61
N GLN A 330 -8.98 10.96 -16.01
CA GLN A 330 -10.18 11.68 -16.45
C GLN A 330 -10.06 13.19 -16.21
N VAL A 331 -9.52 13.62 -15.06
CA VAL A 331 -9.26 15.05 -14.78
C VAL A 331 -8.30 15.66 -15.79
N ILE A 332 -7.17 14.98 -16.06
CA ILE A 332 -6.17 15.40 -17.04
C ILE A 332 -6.81 15.54 -18.42
N LYS A 333 -7.56 14.53 -18.85
CA LYS A 333 -8.26 14.53 -20.15
C LYS A 333 -9.24 15.69 -20.27
N THR A 334 -10.03 15.98 -19.24
CA THR A 334 -10.98 17.09 -19.25
C THR A 334 -10.27 18.44 -19.25
N ASN A 335 -9.18 18.59 -18.49
CA ASN A 335 -8.45 19.86 -18.39
C ASN A 335 -7.73 20.25 -19.69
N TYR A 336 -7.02 19.30 -20.33
CA TYR A 336 -6.22 19.58 -21.53
C TYR A 336 -6.95 19.26 -22.85
N GLY A 337 -8.14 18.66 -22.78
CA GLY A 337 -8.94 18.27 -23.95
C GLY A 337 -8.48 16.98 -24.64
N HIS A 338 -7.41 16.34 -24.16
CA HIS A 338 -6.95 15.03 -24.60
C HIS A 338 -6.28 14.26 -23.45
N ALA A 339 -6.24 12.93 -23.55
CA ALA A 339 -5.57 12.09 -22.57
C ALA A 339 -4.04 12.31 -22.59
N ALA A 340 -3.38 11.97 -21.48
CA ALA A 340 -1.92 11.84 -21.46
C ALA A 340 -1.47 10.80 -22.50
N SER A 341 -0.35 11.06 -23.16
CA SER A 341 0.22 10.14 -24.16
C SER A 341 0.87 8.92 -23.51
N TYR A 342 1.45 9.12 -22.32
CA TYR A 342 2.12 8.09 -21.54
C TYR A 342 1.84 8.29 -20.05
N ASN A 343 1.74 7.18 -19.33
CA ASN A 343 1.36 7.12 -17.93
C ASN A 343 2.49 6.47 -17.12
N TYR A 344 2.96 7.13 -16.09
CA TYR A 344 4.08 6.67 -15.29
C TYR A 344 3.71 6.53 -13.81
N MET A 345 4.44 5.69 -13.09
CA MET A 345 4.39 5.61 -11.65
C MET A 345 5.79 5.67 -11.06
N ILE A 346 5.94 6.40 -9.97
CA ILE A 346 7.15 6.39 -9.16
C ILE A 346 6.78 6.11 -7.71
N GLY A 347 7.50 5.20 -7.08
CA GLY A 347 7.38 4.98 -5.66
C GLY A 347 8.53 4.21 -5.04
N CYS A 348 8.73 4.39 -3.74
CA CYS A 348 9.75 3.72 -2.96
C CYS A 348 9.17 3.19 -1.64
N SER A 349 9.77 2.16 -1.04
CA SER A 349 9.26 1.54 0.20
C SER A 349 7.90 0.87 -0.03
N ASN A 350 6.88 1.21 0.77
CA ASN A 350 5.48 0.86 0.47
C ASN A 350 5.04 1.35 -0.92
N GLY A 351 5.57 2.46 -1.41
CA GLY A 351 5.33 2.89 -2.78
C GLY A 351 5.93 1.96 -3.83
N GLY A 352 7.09 1.37 -3.54
CA GLY A 352 7.66 0.29 -4.35
C GLY A 352 6.77 -0.96 -4.34
N ARG A 353 6.15 -1.28 -3.19
CA ARG A 353 5.15 -2.36 -3.08
C ARG A 353 3.92 -2.05 -3.94
N GLN A 354 3.36 -0.84 -3.82
CA GLN A 354 2.23 -0.38 -4.62
C GLN A 354 2.56 -0.38 -6.12
N ALA A 355 3.77 0.01 -6.50
CA ALA A 355 4.26 -0.03 -7.87
C ALA A 355 4.27 -1.46 -8.44
N LEU A 356 4.79 -2.43 -7.68
CA LEU A 356 4.74 -3.84 -8.07
C LEU A 356 3.31 -4.38 -8.08
N GLN A 357 2.46 -4.00 -7.13
CA GLN A 357 1.04 -4.36 -7.11
C GLN A 357 0.31 -3.86 -8.36
N SER A 358 0.56 -2.62 -8.79
CA SER A 358 0.02 -2.07 -10.02
C SER A 358 0.49 -2.84 -11.25
N ALA A 359 1.78 -3.20 -11.33
CA ALA A 359 2.27 -4.05 -12.42
C ALA A 359 1.59 -5.43 -12.47
N GLN A 360 1.36 -6.03 -11.30
CA GLN A 360 0.78 -7.37 -11.15
C GLN A 360 -0.74 -7.40 -11.43
N MET A 361 -1.49 -6.37 -10.99
CA MET A 361 -2.95 -6.37 -11.00
C MET A 361 -3.57 -5.47 -12.06
N PHE A 362 -2.91 -4.36 -12.41
CA PHE A 362 -3.45 -3.30 -13.28
C PHE A 362 -2.43 -2.94 -14.37
N PRO A 363 -2.05 -3.88 -15.25
CA PRO A 363 -0.99 -3.65 -16.23
C PRO A 363 -1.29 -2.53 -17.24
N GLU A 364 -2.54 -2.08 -17.35
CA GLU A 364 -2.93 -0.97 -18.22
C GLU A 364 -2.90 0.41 -17.54
N ASP A 365 -2.64 0.47 -16.22
CA ASP A 365 -2.58 1.74 -15.51
C ASP A 365 -1.35 2.56 -15.91
N PHE A 366 -0.23 1.90 -16.21
CA PHE A 366 1.04 2.57 -16.46
C PHE A 366 1.80 1.97 -17.64
N ASP A 367 2.46 2.85 -18.38
CA ASP A 367 3.39 2.53 -19.47
C ASP A 367 4.80 2.27 -18.94
N GLY A 368 5.20 3.00 -17.89
CA GLY A 368 6.48 2.83 -17.18
C GLY A 368 6.32 2.94 -15.66
N ILE A 369 6.96 2.05 -14.91
CA ILE A 369 6.93 2.00 -13.45
C ILE A 369 8.35 2.05 -12.89
N ILE A 370 8.57 2.88 -11.88
CA ILE A 370 9.78 2.89 -11.04
C ILE A 370 9.40 2.39 -9.65
N ALA A 371 9.98 1.26 -9.23
CA ALA A 371 9.73 0.61 -7.94
C ALA A 371 11.04 0.54 -7.11
N GLY A 372 11.15 1.41 -6.12
CA GLY A 372 12.32 1.51 -5.23
C GLY A 372 12.15 0.80 -3.88
N SER A 373 13.23 0.21 -3.36
CA SER A 373 13.31 -0.42 -2.01
C SER A 373 11.99 -1.09 -1.58
N SER A 374 11.45 -1.95 -2.44
CA SER A 374 10.04 -2.35 -2.36
C SER A 374 9.73 -3.17 -1.10
N ALA A 375 8.68 -2.78 -0.37
CA ALA A 375 8.09 -3.54 0.73
C ALA A 375 7.23 -4.74 0.25
N SER A 376 7.58 -5.33 -0.90
CA SER A 376 6.95 -6.54 -1.43
C SER A 376 7.26 -7.75 -0.56
N ASP A 377 6.47 -8.81 -0.72
CA ASP A 377 6.37 -9.88 0.27
C ASP A 377 5.98 -9.32 1.65
N PHE A 378 5.02 -8.37 1.65
CA PHE A 378 4.74 -7.48 2.77
C PHE A 378 4.51 -8.20 4.10
N ASN A 379 3.72 -9.27 4.13
CA ASN A 379 3.50 -10.01 5.39
C ASN A 379 4.81 -10.58 5.94
N HIS A 380 5.58 -11.30 5.12
CA HIS A 380 6.88 -11.84 5.55
C HIS A 380 7.90 -10.74 5.85
N HIS A 381 7.81 -9.57 5.21
CA HIS A 381 8.61 -8.41 5.59
C HIS A 381 8.27 -7.97 7.02
N ILE A 382 6.99 -7.85 7.37
CA ILE A 382 6.56 -7.47 8.71
C ILE A 382 6.90 -8.55 9.75
N ASP A 383 6.79 -9.83 9.39
CA ASP A 383 7.23 -10.95 10.22
C ASP A 383 8.72 -10.83 10.57
N TRP A 384 9.54 -10.58 9.55
CA TRP A 384 10.98 -10.39 9.68
C TRP A 384 11.34 -9.13 10.49
N SER A 385 10.67 -8.00 10.23
CA SER A 385 10.88 -6.75 10.96
C SER A 385 10.55 -6.94 12.44
N GLY A 386 9.41 -7.56 12.74
CA GLY A 386 8.99 -7.85 14.11
C GLY A 386 9.92 -8.83 14.83
N ARG A 387 10.47 -9.81 14.12
CA ARG A 387 11.46 -10.76 14.67
C ARG A 387 12.68 -10.05 15.24
N MET A 388 13.11 -8.91 14.67
CA MET A 388 14.27 -8.18 15.17
C MET A 388 14.10 -7.76 16.63
N TYR A 389 12.91 -7.26 17.00
CA TYR A 389 12.60 -6.92 18.39
C TYR A 389 12.69 -8.13 19.32
N VAL A 390 12.19 -9.30 18.90
CA VAL A 390 12.26 -10.54 19.69
C VAL A 390 13.72 -10.99 19.89
N LEU A 391 14.56 -10.83 18.87
CA LEU A 391 15.98 -11.18 18.91
C LEU A 391 16.78 -10.23 19.81
N THR A 392 16.62 -8.92 19.64
CA THR A 392 17.46 -7.91 20.28
C THR A 392 16.95 -7.50 21.67
N GLY A 393 15.66 -7.71 21.96
CA GLY A 393 15.03 -7.22 23.17
C GLY A 393 14.76 -5.71 23.12
N ALA A 394 14.18 -5.20 24.21
CA ALA A 394 13.74 -3.81 24.32
C ALA A 394 14.87 -2.85 24.76
N ASP A 395 15.65 -3.25 25.76
CA ASP A 395 16.65 -2.40 26.40
C ASP A 395 17.76 -3.22 27.06
N ALA A 396 18.74 -2.51 27.64
CA ALA A 396 19.93 -3.07 28.28
C ALA A 396 19.67 -3.99 29.50
N SER A 397 18.41 -4.14 29.96
CA SER A 397 18.06 -5.15 30.97
C SER A 397 18.02 -6.56 30.39
N ASP A 398 17.87 -6.71 29.07
CA ASP A 398 17.94 -7.99 28.37
C ASP A 398 19.41 -8.30 28.01
N PRO A 399 19.99 -9.45 28.43
CA PRO A 399 21.36 -9.82 28.06
C PRO A 399 21.57 -10.04 26.55
N LYS A 400 20.50 -10.11 25.74
CA LYS A 400 20.58 -10.17 24.28
C LYS A 400 20.78 -8.78 23.64
N TYR A 401 20.54 -7.70 24.37
CA TYR A 401 20.56 -6.34 23.86
C TYR A 401 21.97 -5.88 23.46
N LEU A 402 22.03 -5.16 22.35
CA LEU A 402 23.23 -4.50 21.85
C LEU A 402 23.03 -2.98 21.93
N THR A 403 23.95 -2.30 22.58
CA THR A 403 24.04 -0.84 22.54
C THR A 403 24.51 -0.37 21.16
N TYR A 404 24.43 0.94 20.92
CA TYR A 404 25.02 1.53 19.70
C TYR A 404 26.52 1.20 19.58
N ASP A 405 27.27 1.29 20.67
CA ASP A 405 28.71 0.99 20.68
C ASP A 405 28.99 -0.50 20.37
N ASP A 406 28.12 -1.40 20.82
CA ASP A 406 28.20 -2.82 20.44
C ASP A 406 27.96 -3.00 18.93
N TRP A 407 26.98 -2.28 18.34
CA TRP A 407 26.75 -2.29 16.89
C TRP A 407 27.89 -1.66 16.10
N VAL A 408 28.65 -0.71 16.67
CA VAL A 408 29.90 -0.21 16.07
C VAL A 408 30.96 -1.32 16.01
N ILE A 409 31.08 -2.15 17.05
CA ILE A 409 31.98 -3.31 17.02
C ILE A 409 31.54 -4.29 15.92
N VAL A 410 30.24 -4.58 15.81
CA VAL A 410 29.69 -5.45 14.76
C VAL A 410 29.98 -4.89 13.37
N HIS A 411 29.67 -3.61 13.13
CA HIS A 411 29.85 -2.97 11.83
C HIS A 411 31.32 -2.97 11.38
N ASN A 412 32.25 -2.71 12.30
CA ASN A 412 33.68 -2.75 11.98
C ASN A 412 34.15 -4.16 11.59
N GLU A 413 33.66 -5.21 12.25
CA GLU A 413 33.96 -6.60 11.88
C GLU A 413 33.30 -6.98 10.53
N VAL A 414 32.08 -6.49 10.27
CA VAL A 414 31.42 -6.67 8.97
C VAL A 414 32.27 -6.07 7.84
N LEU A 415 32.70 -4.81 7.96
CA LEU A 415 33.57 -4.18 6.97
C LEU A 415 34.91 -4.92 6.82
N GLN A 416 35.51 -5.36 7.94
CA GLN A 416 36.75 -6.14 7.89
C GLN A 416 36.61 -7.44 7.09
N GLN A 417 35.44 -8.07 7.11
CA GLN A 417 35.18 -9.31 6.37
C GLN A 417 34.69 -9.07 4.94
N CYS A 418 34.05 -7.93 4.66
CA CYS A 418 33.20 -7.77 3.48
C CYS A 418 33.40 -6.52 2.61
N ASP A 419 34.13 -5.51 3.05
CA ASP A 419 34.43 -4.30 2.25
C ASP A 419 35.54 -4.61 1.21
N GLU A 420 36.75 -4.10 1.44
CA GLU A 420 37.93 -4.39 0.61
C GLU A 420 38.14 -5.87 0.24
N PRO A 421 37.89 -6.87 1.12
CA PRO A 421 38.06 -8.27 0.74
C PRO A 421 37.14 -8.77 -0.39
N LEU A 422 36.00 -8.11 -0.63
CA LEU A 422 35.01 -8.56 -1.63
C LEU A 422 35.01 -7.71 -2.90
N ASP A 423 35.16 -6.39 -2.79
CA ASP A 423 35.10 -5.46 -3.94
C ASP A 423 36.45 -4.79 -4.25
N GLY A 424 37.46 -4.96 -3.40
CA GLY A 424 38.81 -4.48 -3.61
C GLY A 424 39.03 -3.01 -3.22
N VAL A 425 38.08 -2.37 -2.53
CA VAL A 425 38.16 -0.97 -2.10
C VAL A 425 37.82 -0.86 -0.62
N ALA A 426 38.68 -0.20 0.17
CA ALA A 426 38.42 0.08 1.58
C ALA A 426 37.75 1.46 1.75
N ASP A 427 36.51 1.62 1.29
CA ASP A 427 35.74 2.87 1.36
C ASP A 427 34.54 2.81 2.31
N GLY A 428 34.36 1.68 3.00
CA GLY A 428 33.26 1.43 3.92
C GLY A 428 31.95 1.10 3.21
N ILE A 429 31.97 0.91 1.88
CA ILE A 429 30.82 0.54 1.06
C ILE A 429 31.01 -0.89 0.58
N ILE A 430 30.20 -1.80 1.11
CA ILE A 430 30.09 -3.15 0.54
C ILE A 430 29.36 -3.04 -0.80
N GLU A 431 30.10 -3.14 -1.91
CA GLU A 431 29.55 -2.89 -3.26
C GLU A 431 28.50 -3.94 -3.67
N ASP A 432 28.59 -5.15 -3.11
CA ASP A 432 27.57 -6.21 -3.25
C ASP A 432 27.35 -6.96 -1.91
N SER A 433 26.39 -6.51 -1.11
CA SER A 433 26.15 -7.07 0.24
C SER A 433 25.62 -8.50 0.24
N THR A 434 25.10 -9.01 -0.89
CA THR A 434 24.55 -10.37 -0.99
C THR A 434 25.61 -11.45 -0.91
N ILE A 435 26.86 -11.15 -1.28
CA ILE A 435 28.00 -12.08 -1.20
C ILE A 435 28.74 -12.05 0.14
N CYS A 436 28.38 -11.14 1.06
CA CYS A 436 29.02 -11.03 2.37
C CYS A 436 28.60 -12.19 3.30
N ASP A 437 29.44 -13.22 3.40
CA ASP A 437 29.24 -14.35 4.33
C ASP A 437 29.82 -14.01 5.72
N PHE A 438 29.16 -13.09 6.41
CA PHE A 438 29.60 -12.55 7.69
C PHE A 438 29.60 -13.62 8.80
N ASN A 439 30.78 -13.82 9.41
CA ASN A 439 30.98 -14.71 10.54
C ASN A 439 30.98 -13.97 11.88
N ALA A 440 29.80 -13.87 12.49
CA ALA A 440 29.61 -13.24 13.80
C ALA A 440 30.43 -13.88 14.94
N THR A 441 30.86 -15.15 14.82
CA THR A 441 31.60 -15.82 15.92
C THR A 441 32.92 -15.15 16.27
N LYS A 442 33.48 -14.37 15.34
CA LYS A 442 34.68 -13.55 15.54
C LYS A 442 34.53 -12.48 16.61
N LEU A 443 33.29 -12.08 16.89
CA LEU A 443 32.96 -11.08 17.89
C LEU A 443 32.98 -11.62 19.32
N THR A 444 32.95 -12.93 19.55
CA THR A 444 32.79 -13.48 20.91
C THR A 444 34.03 -13.19 21.77
N CYS A 445 33.83 -12.62 22.96
CA CYS A 445 34.91 -12.40 23.93
C CYS A 445 35.63 -13.71 24.29
N VAL A 446 36.97 -13.69 24.28
CA VAL A 446 37.81 -14.84 24.64
C VAL A 446 38.51 -14.61 25.99
N GLY A 447 38.42 -15.59 26.89
CA GLY A 447 39.06 -15.52 28.21
C GLY A 447 38.48 -14.40 29.08
N ASN A 448 39.33 -13.48 29.52
CA ASN A 448 38.93 -12.33 30.34
C ASN A 448 38.83 -11.03 29.51
N GLN A 449 38.77 -11.11 28.18
CA GLN A 449 38.56 -9.94 27.32
C GLN A 449 37.17 -9.35 27.57
N THR A 450 37.11 -8.04 27.70
CA THR A 450 35.85 -7.28 27.85
C THR A 450 35.71 -6.15 26.83
N ASP A 451 36.79 -5.83 26.11
CA ASP A 451 36.85 -4.68 25.23
C ASP A 451 36.84 -5.16 23.76
N ASN A 452 36.12 -4.44 22.89
CA ASN A 452 35.98 -4.74 21.46
C ASN A 452 35.54 -6.18 21.16
N CYS A 453 34.66 -6.74 21.99
CA CYS A 453 34.06 -8.05 21.80
C CYS A 453 32.66 -8.08 22.44
N LEU A 454 31.87 -9.07 22.04
CA LEU A 454 30.52 -9.29 22.52
C LEU A 454 30.44 -10.50 23.44
N THR A 455 29.46 -10.48 24.34
CA THR A 455 29.10 -11.68 25.10
C THR A 455 28.60 -12.80 24.17
N PHE A 456 28.55 -14.03 24.67
CA PHE A 456 27.99 -15.15 23.90
C PHE A 456 26.54 -14.90 23.50
N GLN A 457 25.72 -14.35 24.41
CA GLN A 457 24.32 -14.02 24.14
C GLN A 457 24.20 -12.96 23.03
N GLN A 458 24.94 -11.86 23.12
CA GLN A 458 24.94 -10.82 22.08
C GLN A 458 25.47 -11.34 20.74
N THR A 459 26.52 -12.17 20.74
CA THR A 459 27.02 -12.78 19.51
C THR A 459 25.97 -13.69 18.87
N SER A 460 25.22 -14.45 19.68
CA SER A 460 24.08 -15.25 19.21
C SER A 460 22.97 -14.37 18.64
N THR A 461 22.67 -13.22 19.26
CA THR A 461 21.72 -12.23 18.70
C THR A 461 22.17 -11.77 17.31
N VAL A 462 23.43 -11.32 17.19
CA VAL A 462 24.01 -10.86 15.92
C VAL A 462 23.93 -11.95 14.85
N TRP A 463 24.32 -13.19 15.18
CA TRP A 463 24.20 -14.31 14.25
C TRP A 463 22.77 -14.51 13.74
N ASN A 464 21.77 -14.40 14.63
CA ASN A 464 20.36 -14.56 14.25
C ASN A 464 19.81 -13.40 13.42
N VAL A 465 20.27 -12.16 13.65
CA VAL A 465 19.92 -10.98 12.84
C VAL A 465 20.36 -11.17 11.38
N PHE A 466 21.57 -11.67 11.17
CA PHE A 466 22.12 -11.99 9.85
C PHE A 466 21.68 -13.38 9.33
N SER A 467 20.65 -13.99 9.93
CA SER A 467 20.09 -15.26 9.48
C SER A 467 18.71 -15.07 8.87
N GLN A 468 18.43 -15.87 7.83
CA GLN A 468 17.16 -15.90 7.12
C GLN A 468 16.00 -16.35 8.03
N LEU A 469 14.78 -15.95 7.68
CA LEU A 469 13.55 -16.38 8.36
C LEU A 469 12.88 -17.50 7.54
N TYR A 470 12.56 -18.61 8.21
CA TYR A 470 11.96 -19.80 7.60
C TYR A 470 10.66 -20.17 8.29
N ASP A 471 9.81 -20.87 7.54
CA ASP A 471 8.66 -21.59 8.07
C ASP A 471 9.07 -22.93 8.74
N PRO A 472 8.14 -23.63 9.41
CA PRO A 472 8.43 -24.92 10.05
C PRO A 472 8.79 -26.05 9.09
N ASP A 473 8.44 -25.93 7.81
CA ASP A 473 8.75 -26.92 6.75
C ASP A 473 10.12 -26.65 6.09
N GLY A 474 10.78 -25.55 6.47
CA GLY A 474 12.08 -25.13 5.95
C GLY A 474 12.02 -24.29 4.68
N ASN A 475 10.84 -23.79 4.30
CA ASN A 475 10.71 -22.83 3.20
C ASN A 475 11.07 -21.42 3.69
N LEU A 476 11.75 -20.65 2.83
CA LEU A 476 12.15 -19.29 3.14
C LEU A 476 10.93 -18.35 3.18
N TYR A 477 10.67 -17.74 4.34
CA TYR A 477 9.74 -16.62 4.45
C TYR A 477 10.38 -15.33 3.99
N TYR A 478 11.52 -14.96 4.58
CA TYR A 478 12.17 -13.69 4.27
C TYR A 478 13.70 -13.78 4.36
N PRO A 479 14.44 -13.07 3.49
CA PRO A 479 15.91 -13.07 3.54
C PRO A 479 16.47 -12.45 4.82
N ARG A 480 17.79 -12.54 4.99
CA ARG A 480 18.45 -12.00 6.18
C ARG A 480 18.55 -10.47 6.13
N PHE A 481 18.94 -9.89 7.26
CA PHE A 481 19.40 -8.50 7.31
C PHE A 481 20.67 -8.31 6.48
N SER A 482 20.74 -7.21 5.72
CA SER A 482 21.86 -6.92 4.82
C SER A 482 23.06 -6.37 5.60
N PRO A 483 24.26 -6.97 5.46
CA PRO A 483 25.49 -6.40 6.00
C PRO A 483 25.76 -4.99 5.51
N GLY A 484 26.26 -4.13 6.39
CA GLY A 484 26.59 -2.72 6.15
C GLY A 484 25.56 -1.72 6.68
N ALA A 485 24.34 -2.17 6.99
CA ALA A 485 23.25 -1.30 7.44
C ALA A 485 23.13 -1.14 8.97
N GLU A 486 24.03 -1.76 9.74
CA GLU A 486 23.88 -1.98 11.19
C GLU A 486 23.72 -0.68 11.97
N LEU A 487 24.56 0.31 11.69
CA LEU A 487 24.61 1.55 12.47
C LEU A 487 23.31 2.33 12.34
N TYR A 488 22.77 2.45 11.13
CA TYR A 488 21.53 3.19 10.94
C TYR A 488 20.34 2.40 11.49
N SER A 489 20.30 1.08 11.29
CA SER A 489 19.25 0.23 11.88
C SER A 489 19.27 0.19 13.41
N SER A 490 20.45 0.38 14.02
CA SER A 490 20.61 0.48 15.48
C SER A 490 20.16 1.82 16.05
N THR A 491 19.85 2.82 15.22
CA THR A 491 19.39 4.15 15.67
C THR A 491 17.97 4.49 15.21
N ASN A 492 17.46 3.80 14.18
CA ASN A 492 16.10 3.99 13.66
C ASN A 492 15.05 3.06 14.30
N GLY A 493 15.45 2.15 15.20
CA GLY A 493 14.55 1.24 15.93
C GLY A 493 14.29 -0.11 15.26
N VAL A 494 14.97 -0.45 14.15
CA VAL A 494 14.84 -1.78 13.53
C VAL A 494 15.57 -2.84 14.36
N LEU A 495 16.78 -2.54 14.84
CA LEU A 495 17.60 -3.44 15.67
C LEU A 495 17.42 -3.22 17.18
N HIS A 496 16.45 -2.41 17.60
CA HIS A 496 16.07 -2.27 19.00
C HIS A 496 14.65 -1.72 19.15
N GLY A 497 13.89 -2.21 20.12
CA GLY A 497 12.60 -1.65 20.49
C GLY A 497 11.43 -2.07 19.60
N VAL A 498 10.24 -1.63 20.01
CA VAL A 498 8.97 -1.97 19.34
C VAL A 498 8.75 -1.07 18.14
N GLN A 499 8.63 -1.69 16.96
CA GLN A 499 8.30 -1.00 15.73
C GLN A 499 6.78 -0.80 15.60
N GLY A 500 6.34 0.46 15.48
CA GLY A 500 4.91 0.81 15.45
C GLY A 500 4.14 0.12 14.32
N HIS A 501 4.72 0.08 13.12
CA HIS A 501 4.11 -0.57 11.96
C HIS A 501 3.93 -2.10 12.14
N VAL A 502 4.86 -2.77 12.82
CA VAL A 502 4.73 -4.19 13.17
C VAL A 502 3.56 -4.39 14.13
N LYS A 503 3.55 -3.58 15.21
CA LYS A 503 2.49 -3.64 16.22
C LYS A 503 1.11 -3.43 15.62
N ASP A 504 0.98 -2.42 14.76
CA ASP A 504 -0.32 -2.07 14.18
C ASP A 504 -0.74 -3.02 13.08
N TRP A 505 0.18 -3.53 12.26
CA TRP A 505 -0.18 -4.55 11.28
C TRP A 505 -0.68 -5.84 11.96
N PHE A 506 0.07 -6.37 12.93
CA PHE A 506 -0.37 -7.57 13.62
C PHE A 506 -1.61 -7.34 14.49
N GLY A 507 -1.66 -6.23 15.23
CA GLY A 507 -2.79 -5.88 16.06
C GLY A 507 -4.04 -5.59 15.24
N ALA A 508 -4.02 -4.58 14.38
CA ALA A 508 -5.20 -4.12 13.65
C ALA A 508 -5.50 -4.93 12.38
N GLY A 509 -4.48 -5.27 11.58
CA GLY A 509 -4.63 -5.98 10.31
C GLY A 509 -4.82 -7.49 10.46
N VAL A 510 -3.94 -8.16 11.21
CA VAL A 510 -3.88 -9.63 11.28
C VAL A 510 -4.83 -10.20 12.33
N TRP A 511 -4.73 -9.74 13.57
CA TRP A 511 -5.51 -10.28 14.70
C TRP A 511 -6.81 -9.52 14.95
N ASN A 512 -6.92 -8.29 14.46
CA ASN A 512 -7.99 -7.36 14.78
C ASN A 512 -8.17 -7.17 16.31
N ASP A 513 -7.05 -7.05 17.01
CA ASP A 513 -6.90 -6.88 18.46
C ASP A 513 -5.83 -5.83 18.78
N SER A 514 -6.25 -4.65 19.25
CA SER A 514 -5.34 -3.56 19.65
C SER A 514 -4.49 -3.87 20.89
N SER A 515 -4.77 -4.96 21.60
CA SER A 515 -4.01 -5.42 22.77
C SER A 515 -2.89 -6.41 22.44
N TRP A 516 -2.71 -6.78 21.17
CA TRP A 516 -1.63 -7.66 20.73
C TRP A 516 -0.25 -7.13 21.14
N ASP A 517 0.58 -8.01 21.71
CA ASP A 517 1.90 -7.67 22.23
C ASP A 517 3.01 -8.13 21.28
N PRO A 518 3.79 -7.21 20.68
CA PRO A 518 4.89 -7.55 19.78
C PRO A 518 6.00 -8.38 20.43
N SER A 519 6.12 -8.40 21.75
CA SER A 519 7.09 -9.26 22.44
C SER A 519 6.78 -10.74 22.35
N THR A 520 5.52 -11.07 22.00
CA THR A 520 5.01 -12.44 21.91
C THR A 520 5.01 -12.99 20.48
N LEU A 521 5.51 -12.21 19.51
CA LEU A 521 5.53 -12.58 18.10
C LEU A 521 6.16 -13.96 17.88
N SER A 522 5.45 -14.79 17.13
CA SER A 522 5.74 -16.20 16.95
C SER A 522 5.35 -16.70 15.57
N GLN A 523 5.67 -17.97 15.30
CA GLN A 523 5.23 -18.65 14.08
C GLN A 523 3.70 -18.65 13.88
N THR A 524 2.92 -18.60 14.96
CA THR A 524 1.45 -18.55 14.87
C THR A 524 1.00 -17.26 14.20
N ASP A 525 1.70 -16.15 14.49
CA ASP A 525 1.41 -14.84 13.93
C ASP A 525 1.77 -14.78 12.44
N TYR A 526 2.92 -15.33 12.05
CA TYR A 526 3.36 -15.41 10.65
C TYR A 526 2.35 -16.19 9.80
N THR A 527 1.97 -17.38 10.26
CA THR A 527 0.95 -18.19 9.58
C THR A 527 -0.40 -17.45 9.52
N LYS A 528 -0.75 -16.70 10.56
CA LYS A 528 -1.99 -15.91 10.55
C LYS A 528 -1.93 -14.77 9.53
N ALA A 529 -0.81 -14.09 9.40
CA ALA A 529 -0.61 -13.05 8.40
C ALA A 529 -0.74 -13.61 6.97
N ASP A 530 -0.16 -14.77 6.69
CA ASP A 530 -0.32 -15.46 5.40
C ASP A 530 -1.78 -15.79 5.08
N GLU A 531 -2.53 -16.31 6.05
CA GLU A 531 -3.96 -16.62 5.90
C GLU A 531 -4.80 -15.38 5.54
N THR A 532 -4.42 -14.19 6.03
CA THR A 532 -5.16 -12.95 5.76
C THR A 532 -4.73 -12.24 4.49
N ASN A 533 -3.66 -12.66 3.80
CA ASN A 533 -3.15 -11.99 2.60
C ASN A 533 -4.24 -11.78 1.52
N VAL A 534 -5.00 -12.84 1.18
CA VAL A 534 -6.08 -12.76 0.18
C VAL A 534 -7.23 -11.88 0.67
N LEU A 535 -7.58 -11.97 1.97
CA LEU A 535 -8.60 -11.14 2.59
C LEU A 535 -8.24 -9.64 2.47
N HIS A 536 -6.96 -9.32 2.58
CA HIS A 536 -6.39 -7.97 2.46
C HIS A 536 -6.07 -7.56 1.01
N GLY A 537 -6.65 -8.25 0.02
CA GLY A 537 -6.46 -7.89 -1.39
C GLY A 537 -5.09 -8.21 -1.95
N ASN A 538 -4.46 -9.32 -1.48
CA ASN A 538 -3.11 -9.74 -1.84
C ASN A 538 -2.06 -8.68 -1.49
N VAL A 539 -2.10 -8.21 -0.25
CA VAL A 539 -1.24 -7.14 0.28
C VAL A 539 0.25 -7.44 0.19
N SER A 540 0.65 -8.71 0.15
CA SER A 540 2.05 -9.09 -0.03
C SER A 540 2.65 -8.59 -1.34
N SER A 541 1.85 -8.38 -2.39
CA SER A 541 2.33 -7.84 -3.68
C SER A 541 3.54 -8.56 -4.25
N PHE A 542 3.52 -9.90 -4.16
CA PHE A 542 4.65 -10.77 -4.48
C PHE A 542 4.33 -11.78 -5.59
N ASN A 543 3.34 -11.49 -6.44
CA ASN A 543 3.10 -12.29 -7.64
C ASN A 543 4.21 -12.02 -8.66
N SER A 544 4.89 -13.09 -9.09
CA SER A 544 6.00 -13.08 -10.03
C SER A 544 5.59 -13.28 -11.48
N ASP A 545 4.33 -13.62 -11.76
CA ASP A 545 3.82 -13.67 -13.14
C ASP A 545 3.46 -12.27 -13.62
N LEU A 546 4.35 -11.68 -14.42
CA LEU A 546 4.16 -10.37 -15.06
C LEU A 546 3.83 -10.50 -16.56
N SER A 547 3.30 -11.65 -16.99
CA SER A 547 3.01 -11.91 -18.41
C SER A 547 2.06 -10.88 -19.03
N ALA A 548 1.03 -10.44 -18.29
CA ALA A 548 0.11 -9.42 -18.79
C ALA A 548 0.79 -8.05 -18.95
N PHE A 549 1.66 -7.67 -18.02
CA PHE A 549 2.44 -6.44 -18.07
C PHE A 549 3.45 -6.45 -19.23
N HIS A 550 4.18 -7.56 -19.40
CA HIS A 550 5.12 -7.76 -20.51
C HIS A 550 4.40 -7.77 -21.86
N ALA A 551 3.28 -8.48 -21.99
CA ALA A 551 2.50 -8.56 -23.22
C ALA A 551 1.90 -7.21 -23.64
N ALA A 552 1.58 -6.34 -22.67
CA ALA A 552 1.13 -4.97 -22.93
C ALA A 552 2.29 -4.01 -23.31
N GLY A 553 3.53 -4.49 -23.33
CA GLY A 553 4.72 -3.73 -23.73
C GLY A 553 5.25 -2.77 -22.67
N LYS A 554 4.77 -2.88 -21.42
CA LYS A 554 5.05 -1.96 -20.32
C LYS A 554 6.46 -2.16 -19.76
N LYS A 555 7.01 -1.13 -19.10
CA LYS A 555 8.40 -1.14 -18.58
C LYS A 555 8.44 -0.96 -17.07
N LEU A 556 9.33 -1.67 -16.39
CA LEU A 556 9.53 -1.67 -14.95
C LEU A 556 11.03 -1.52 -14.65
N ILE A 557 11.37 -0.43 -13.97
CA ILE A 557 12.67 -0.26 -13.32
C ILE A 557 12.49 -0.55 -11.83
N MET A 558 13.23 -1.53 -11.32
CA MET A 558 13.38 -1.77 -9.89
C MET A 558 14.73 -1.22 -9.42
N TYR A 559 14.79 -0.67 -8.20
CA TYR A 559 16.05 -0.38 -7.54
C TYR A 559 15.99 -0.68 -6.04
N HIS A 560 17.13 -0.96 -5.43
CA HIS A 560 17.22 -1.13 -3.97
C HIS A 560 18.60 -0.69 -3.47
N GLY A 561 18.64 0.07 -2.36
CA GLY A 561 19.88 0.39 -1.67
C GLY A 561 20.49 -0.84 -0.99
N LEU A 562 21.77 -1.10 -1.20
CA LEU A 562 22.42 -2.29 -0.62
C LEU A 562 22.70 -2.19 0.88
N MET A 563 22.62 -0.96 1.42
CA MET A 563 22.73 -0.67 2.86
C MET A 563 21.37 -0.25 3.43
N ASP A 564 20.26 -0.72 2.86
CA ASP A 564 18.92 -0.37 3.33
C ASP A 564 18.68 -0.87 4.76
N PRO A 565 18.45 0.04 5.74
CA PRO A 565 18.32 -0.30 7.15
C PRO A 565 16.95 -0.85 7.54
N ALA A 566 15.96 -0.80 6.64
CA ALA A 566 14.56 -1.10 6.94
C ALA A 566 14.04 -2.31 6.15
N ILE A 567 14.41 -2.42 4.88
CA ILE A 567 13.96 -3.50 4.00
C ILE A 567 15.19 -4.12 3.36
N THR A 568 15.33 -5.45 3.42
CA THR A 568 16.53 -6.08 2.88
C THR A 568 16.53 -6.06 1.33
N PRO A 569 17.61 -5.61 0.67
CA PRO A 569 17.75 -5.64 -0.79
C PRO A 569 17.70 -7.07 -1.35
N GLU A 570 18.08 -8.05 -0.55
CA GLU A 570 17.98 -9.48 -0.86
C GLU A 570 16.55 -9.88 -1.27
N ASN A 571 15.51 -9.20 -0.76
CA ASN A 571 14.12 -9.51 -1.12
C ASN A 571 13.74 -9.00 -2.53
N SER A 572 14.25 -7.84 -2.95
CA SER A 572 14.06 -7.38 -4.34
C SER A 572 14.79 -8.26 -5.33
N GLN A 573 15.99 -8.74 -4.98
CA GLN A 573 16.69 -9.72 -5.80
C GLN A 573 15.92 -11.04 -5.88
N ARG A 574 15.40 -11.53 -4.75
CA ARG A 574 14.53 -12.71 -4.71
C ARG A 574 13.29 -12.54 -5.61
N TYR A 575 12.66 -11.36 -5.61
CA TYR A 575 11.53 -11.08 -6.51
C TYR A 575 11.94 -11.19 -7.98
N TYR A 576 13.04 -10.52 -8.38
CA TYR A 576 13.59 -10.62 -9.75
C TYR A 576 13.81 -12.08 -10.18
N LEU A 577 14.44 -12.88 -9.31
CA LEU A 577 14.73 -14.29 -9.57
C LEU A 577 13.44 -15.13 -9.68
N ASN A 578 12.42 -14.82 -8.87
CA ASN A 578 11.12 -15.48 -8.97
C ASN A 578 10.41 -15.13 -10.29
N VAL A 579 10.45 -13.87 -10.75
CA VAL A 579 9.90 -13.47 -12.06
C VAL A 579 10.61 -14.21 -13.19
N ALA A 580 11.95 -14.25 -13.17
CA ALA A 580 12.76 -14.99 -14.13
C ALA A 580 12.32 -16.46 -14.22
N ARG A 581 12.22 -17.11 -13.06
CA ARG A 581 11.84 -18.53 -12.93
C ARG A 581 10.43 -18.78 -13.43
N ASP A 582 9.45 -18.02 -12.95
CA ASP A 582 8.03 -18.33 -13.15
C ASP A 582 7.56 -17.97 -14.56
N MET A 583 8.17 -16.96 -15.18
CA MET A 583 7.94 -16.64 -16.59
C MET A 583 8.82 -17.46 -17.54
N GLY A 584 9.81 -18.21 -17.02
CA GLY A 584 10.75 -18.98 -17.83
C GLY A 584 11.67 -18.10 -18.70
N LEU A 585 12.04 -16.93 -18.20
CA LEU A 585 12.86 -15.94 -18.88
C LEU A 585 14.28 -15.89 -18.29
N ASP A 586 15.29 -15.76 -19.14
CA ASP A 586 16.61 -15.34 -18.71
C ASP A 586 16.68 -13.82 -18.57
N HIS A 587 17.86 -13.29 -18.24
CA HIS A 587 18.03 -11.85 -18.05
C HIS A 587 17.77 -11.08 -19.33
N THR A 588 18.04 -11.65 -20.53
CA THR A 588 17.78 -10.96 -21.79
C THR A 588 16.29 -10.82 -22.08
N GLY A 589 15.50 -11.85 -21.73
CA GLY A 589 14.04 -11.79 -21.80
C GLY A 589 13.44 -10.82 -20.77
N LEU A 590 14.00 -10.79 -19.56
CA LEU A 590 13.62 -9.78 -18.56
C LEU A 590 14.00 -8.37 -19.01
N ASP A 591 15.18 -8.17 -19.58
CA ASP A 591 15.70 -6.86 -20.02
C ASP A 591 14.81 -6.14 -21.05
N GLU A 592 13.85 -6.85 -21.66
CA GLU A 592 12.82 -6.27 -22.53
C GLU A 592 11.81 -5.41 -21.76
N PHE A 593 11.55 -5.69 -20.49
CA PHE A 593 10.50 -5.04 -19.71
C PHE A 593 10.81 -4.81 -18.23
N LEU A 594 11.74 -5.52 -17.62
CA LEU A 594 12.11 -5.45 -16.21
C LEU A 594 13.63 -5.34 -16.06
N ARG A 595 14.10 -4.23 -15.47
CA ARG A 595 15.51 -4.06 -15.09
C ARG A 595 15.60 -3.73 -13.61
N PHE A 596 16.44 -4.47 -12.88
CA PHE A 596 16.67 -4.26 -11.44
C PHE A 596 18.07 -3.72 -11.21
N PHE A 597 18.23 -2.67 -10.42
CA PHE A 597 19.52 -2.07 -10.09
C PHE A 597 19.80 -2.14 -8.59
N ARG A 598 21.01 -2.56 -8.24
CA ARG A 598 21.49 -2.66 -6.87
C ARG A 598 22.38 -1.46 -6.59
N ILE A 599 21.98 -0.58 -5.69
CA ILE A 599 22.62 0.71 -5.48
C ILE A 599 23.56 0.62 -4.28
N SER A 600 24.87 0.56 -4.54
CA SER A 600 25.88 0.47 -3.48
C SER A 600 25.90 1.73 -2.61
N GLY A 601 26.08 1.53 -1.30
CA GLY A 601 26.20 2.62 -0.34
C GLY A 601 24.92 3.46 -0.11
N MET A 602 23.79 3.07 -0.69
CA MET A 602 22.49 3.74 -0.52
C MET A 602 21.68 3.13 0.63
N TYR A 603 21.06 3.99 1.45
CA TYR A 603 20.11 3.61 2.50
C TYR A 603 18.68 3.43 1.96
N HIS A 604 17.67 3.41 2.84
CA HIS A 604 16.28 3.25 2.47
C HIS A 604 15.78 4.45 1.64
N CYS A 605 15.52 4.22 0.34
CA CYS A 605 15.02 5.19 -0.65
C CYS A 605 15.90 6.42 -0.94
N THR A 606 16.73 6.86 -0.01
CA THR A 606 17.53 8.09 -0.09
C THR A 606 18.71 8.01 0.87
N GLY A 607 19.71 8.87 0.64
CA GLY A 607 20.87 8.97 1.52
C GLY A 607 21.75 7.72 1.51
N GLY A 608 22.70 7.71 2.45
CA GLY A 608 23.75 6.70 2.49
C GLY A 608 25.12 7.33 2.27
N ILE A 609 26.16 6.52 2.44
CA ILE A 609 27.55 6.97 2.31
C ILE A 609 28.05 6.89 0.87
N GLY A 610 27.37 6.12 0.01
CA GLY A 610 27.73 5.96 -1.40
C GLY A 610 26.96 6.87 -2.37
N ALA A 611 27.11 6.60 -3.65
CA ALA A 611 26.53 7.38 -4.73
C ALA A 611 25.02 7.11 -4.91
N TRP A 612 24.19 7.70 -4.04
CA TRP A 612 22.78 7.33 -3.88
C TRP A 612 21.80 8.19 -4.70
N ALA A 613 22.19 9.38 -5.16
CA ALA A 613 21.27 10.32 -5.81
C ALA A 613 21.25 10.13 -7.33
N PHE A 614 20.12 9.66 -7.88
CA PHE A 614 19.90 9.45 -9.32
C PHE A 614 18.47 9.81 -9.74
N GLY A 615 17.87 10.81 -9.07
CA GLY A 615 16.54 11.34 -9.44
C GLY A 615 15.34 10.46 -9.05
N GLN A 616 15.51 9.55 -8.09
CA GLN A 616 14.47 8.59 -7.70
C GLN A 616 13.37 9.13 -6.77
N ASN A 617 13.53 10.35 -6.25
CA ASN A 617 12.54 11.09 -5.46
C ASN A 617 12.97 12.57 -5.37
N GLY A 618 12.15 13.40 -4.71
CA GLY A 618 12.44 14.83 -4.55
C GLY A 618 13.76 15.16 -3.84
N ASN A 619 14.27 14.31 -2.95
CA ASN A 619 15.57 14.52 -2.29
C ASN A 619 16.75 14.23 -3.22
N ALA A 620 16.55 13.37 -4.22
CA ALA A 620 17.56 12.99 -5.20
C ALA A 620 17.51 13.82 -6.49
N GLN A 621 16.66 14.85 -6.57
CA GLN A 621 16.40 15.62 -7.80
C GLN A 621 17.65 16.31 -8.39
N ASN A 622 18.68 16.56 -7.58
CA ASN A 622 19.91 17.24 -7.98
C ASN A 622 21.00 16.27 -8.48
N GLY A 623 20.74 14.96 -8.50
CA GLY A 623 21.68 13.98 -9.05
C GLY A 623 22.11 14.31 -10.48
N THR A 624 23.32 13.89 -10.87
CA THR A 624 23.85 14.13 -12.22
C THR A 624 23.10 13.33 -13.30
N SER A 625 22.38 12.29 -12.88
CA SER A 625 21.45 11.51 -13.70
C SER A 625 20.05 11.44 -13.07
N ASN A 626 19.08 10.91 -13.81
CA ASN A 626 17.69 10.90 -13.39
C ASN A 626 16.87 9.74 -13.96
N VAL A 627 16.50 8.80 -13.08
CA VAL A 627 15.72 7.59 -13.44
C VAL A 627 14.34 7.89 -14.02
N VAL A 628 13.75 9.07 -13.72
CA VAL A 628 12.49 9.50 -14.35
C VAL A 628 12.68 9.67 -15.85
N TRP A 629 13.81 10.22 -16.28
CA TRP A 629 14.12 10.34 -17.71
C TRP A 629 14.54 9.01 -18.32
N ASP A 630 15.17 8.12 -17.56
CA ASP A 630 15.51 6.79 -18.03
C ASP A 630 14.26 5.94 -18.35
N ILE A 631 13.26 5.93 -17.46
CA ILE A 631 12.00 5.21 -17.74
C ILE A 631 11.24 5.84 -18.91
N VAL A 632 11.25 7.16 -19.04
CA VAL A 632 10.64 7.88 -20.17
C VAL A 632 11.32 7.51 -21.49
N ASN A 633 12.66 7.51 -21.53
CA ASN A 633 13.41 7.12 -22.71
C ASN A 633 13.18 5.65 -23.08
N TRP A 634 13.07 4.77 -22.09
CA TRP A 634 12.78 3.37 -22.35
C TRP A 634 11.38 3.16 -22.93
N VAL A 635 10.35 3.79 -22.35
CA VAL A 635 8.96 3.67 -22.81
C VAL A 635 8.76 4.32 -24.18
N GLU A 636 9.28 5.53 -24.38
CA GLU A 636 8.94 6.35 -25.55
C GLU A 636 9.89 6.14 -26.73
N LYS A 637 11.14 5.75 -26.46
CA LYS A 637 12.20 5.61 -27.48
C LYS A 637 12.78 4.20 -27.57
N GLY A 638 12.44 3.30 -26.65
CA GLY A 638 13.06 1.97 -26.57
C GLY A 638 14.50 2.00 -26.06
N GLU A 639 14.92 3.11 -25.44
CA GLU A 639 16.28 3.31 -24.92
C GLU A 639 16.34 2.91 -23.45
N ALA A 640 16.60 1.63 -23.19
CA ALA A 640 16.64 1.07 -21.85
C ALA A 640 18.00 1.33 -21.15
N PRO A 641 18.02 1.72 -19.86
CA PRO A 641 19.28 2.02 -19.16
C PRO A 641 20.05 0.75 -18.82
N ASP A 642 21.33 0.64 -19.21
CA ASP A 642 22.20 -0.48 -18.79
C ASP A 642 22.82 -0.28 -17.40
N THR A 643 22.97 0.97 -17.00
CA THR A 643 23.47 1.40 -15.69
C THR A 643 22.64 2.56 -15.15
N MET A 644 22.61 2.74 -13.83
CA MET A 644 22.10 3.97 -13.20
C MET A 644 23.25 4.73 -12.54
N THR A 645 23.49 5.97 -13.00
CA THR A 645 24.57 6.80 -12.46
C THR A 645 24.14 7.49 -11.17
N GLY A 646 24.59 6.98 -10.05
CA GLY A 646 24.39 7.63 -8.76
C GLY A 646 25.41 8.74 -8.53
N THR A 647 25.01 9.75 -7.74
CA THR A 647 25.88 10.83 -7.26
C THR A 647 25.90 10.84 -5.73
N LYS A 648 27.08 11.04 -5.14
CA LYS A 648 27.23 11.48 -3.75
C LYS A 648 27.76 12.90 -3.76
N PHE A 649 27.08 13.81 -3.08
CA PHE A 649 27.57 15.16 -2.88
C PHE A 649 28.40 15.25 -1.61
N VAL A 650 29.35 16.19 -1.58
CA VAL A 650 30.09 16.51 -0.37
C VAL A 650 29.09 16.96 0.70
N ASN A 651 29.06 16.25 1.84
CA ASN A 651 28.09 16.45 2.93
C ASN A 651 26.61 16.37 2.51
N ASP A 652 26.30 15.64 1.43
CA ASP A 652 24.96 15.60 0.80
C ASP A 652 24.41 16.99 0.41
N ASP A 653 25.31 17.95 0.16
CA ASP A 653 24.98 19.30 -0.26
C ASP A 653 25.40 19.52 -1.73
N PRO A 654 24.45 19.59 -2.67
CA PRO A 654 24.74 19.81 -4.09
C PRO A 654 25.56 21.08 -4.38
N THR A 655 25.53 22.08 -3.50
CA THR A 655 26.30 23.32 -3.67
C THR A 655 27.78 23.16 -3.38
N GLN A 656 28.17 22.08 -2.69
CA GLN A 656 29.56 21.76 -2.35
C GLN A 656 30.24 20.87 -3.41
N GLY A 657 29.50 20.48 -4.45
CA GLY A 657 30.02 19.67 -5.56
C GLY A 657 29.94 18.16 -5.32
N VAL A 658 30.29 17.42 -6.36
CA VAL A 658 30.27 15.95 -6.40
C VAL A 658 31.50 15.39 -5.67
N GLN A 659 31.26 14.46 -4.75
CA GLN A 659 32.30 13.71 -4.03
C GLN A 659 32.67 12.41 -4.76
N MET A 660 31.66 11.65 -5.19
CA MET A 660 31.84 10.40 -5.93
C MET A 660 30.65 10.16 -6.87
N GLU A 661 30.90 9.43 -7.95
CA GLU A 661 29.87 8.88 -8.82
C GLU A 661 30.09 7.38 -9.02
N ARG A 662 29.01 6.64 -9.26
CA ARG A 662 29.05 5.21 -9.57
C ARG A 662 28.03 4.88 -10.64
N HIS A 663 28.43 4.14 -11.66
CA HIS A 663 27.51 3.51 -12.61
C HIS A 663 27.01 2.19 -12.01
N HIS A 664 25.90 2.24 -11.28
CA HIS A 664 25.29 1.06 -10.68
C HIS A 664 24.76 0.12 -11.75
N CYS A 665 25.25 -1.11 -11.77
CA CYS A 665 24.92 -2.09 -12.78
C CYS A 665 23.51 -2.66 -12.56
N ARG A 666 22.82 -2.96 -13.66
CA ARG A 666 21.61 -3.78 -13.60
C ARG A 666 21.95 -5.22 -13.22
N PHE A 667 21.18 -5.82 -12.32
CA PHE A 667 21.22 -7.26 -12.04
C PHE A 667 20.86 -8.05 -13.31
N PRO A 668 21.53 -9.18 -13.61
CA PRO A 668 22.50 -9.92 -12.78
C PRO A 668 23.96 -9.49 -12.98
N TYR A 669 24.24 -8.27 -13.42
CA TYR A 669 25.59 -7.72 -13.41
C TYR A 669 25.92 -7.12 -12.04
N ARG A 670 27.19 -7.26 -11.65
CA ARG A 670 27.79 -6.66 -10.47
C ARG A 670 28.62 -5.44 -10.89
N THR A 671 28.54 -4.39 -10.09
CA THR A 671 29.46 -3.25 -10.16
C THR A 671 30.80 -3.70 -9.58
N THR A 672 31.84 -3.81 -10.40
CA THR A 672 33.15 -4.33 -10.00
C THR A 672 34.25 -3.30 -10.23
N TYR A 673 35.11 -3.08 -9.23
CA TYR A 673 36.27 -2.20 -9.36
C TYR A 673 37.33 -2.82 -10.28
N LYS A 674 37.92 -2.02 -11.17
CA LYS A 674 38.94 -2.49 -12.13
C LYS A 674 40.30 -2.79 -11.47
N GLY A 675 40.45 -2.57 -10.17
CA GLY A 675 41.68 -2.80 -9.41
C GLY A 675 42.72 -1.69 -9.53
N SER A 676 42.40 -0.58 -10.20
CA SER A 676 43.27 0.60 -10.30
C SER A 676 42.48 1.86 -10.65
N GLY A 677 43.01 3.03 -10.27
CA GLY A 677 42.34 4.33 -10.44
C GLY A 677 41.66 4.84 -9.17
N ASP A 678 41.11 6.05 -9.19
CA ASP A 678 40.32 6.58 -8.08
C ASP A 678 39.00 5.83 -7.98
N SER A 679 38.69 5.24 -6.83
CA SER A 679 37.43 4.53 -6.62
C SER A 679 36.22 5.45 -6.63
N ASN A 680 36.39 6.76 -6.45
CA ASN A 680 35.30 7.74 -6.56
C ASN A 680 34.93 8.09 -8.01
N ASP A 681 35.78 7.70 -8.97
CA ASP A 681 35.56 7.93 -10.39
C ASP A 681 34.83 6.73 -11.01
N PRO A 682 33.63 6.93 -11.60
CA PRO A 682 32.81 5.84 -12.12
C PRO A 682 33.49 5.10 -13.28
N ASP A 683 34.43 5.72 -14.00
CA ASP A 683 35.15 5.08 -15.11
C ASP A 683 36.13 4.00 -14.64
N ASN A 684 36.44 3.92 -13.34
CA ASN A 684 37.28 2.86 -12.77
C ASN A 684 36.48 1.63 -12.32
N TRP A 685 35.18 1.58 -12.65
CA TRP A 685 34.29 0.45 -12.40
C TRP A 685 33.75 -0.14 -13.70
N SER A 686 33.27 -1.38 -13.65
CA SER A 686 32.64 -2.06 -14.79
C SER A 686 31.53 -2.99 -14.33
N CYS A 687 30.61 -3.28 -15.25
CA CYS A 687 29.56 -4.28 -15.04
C CYS A 687 30.04 -5.66 -15.45
N GLU A 688 30.16 -6.56 -14.48
CA GLU A 688 30.53 -7.96 -14.71
C GLU A 688 29.35 -8.88 -14.44
N MET A 689 29.04 -9.79 -15.36
CA MET A 689 27.93 -10.72 -15.20
C MET A 689 28.22 -11.70 -14.07
N ILE A 690 27.26 -11.91 -13.17
CA ILE A 690 27.36 -12.94 -12.14
C ILE A 690 27.20 -14.32 -12.79
N ASP A 691 28.23 -15.16 -12.62
CA ASP A 691 28.20 -16.54 -13.08
C ASP A 691 27.07 -17.33 -12.44
N ASP A 692 26.38 -18.15 -13.25
CA ASP A 692 25.29 -19.02 -12.79
C ASP A 692 24.18 -18.27 -12.01
N TRP A 693 23.91 -17.00 -12.34
CA TRP A 693 22.95 -16.19 -11.58
C TRP A 693 21.54 -16.80 -11.49
N GLN A 694 21.14 -17.65 -12.44
CA GLN A 694 19.88 -18.38 -12.41
C GLN A 694 19.82 -19.44 -11.30
N LYS A 695 20.98 -19.87 -10.78
CA LYS A 695 21.08 -20.77 -9.62
C LYS A 695 21.01 -20.00 -8.31
N CYS A 696 21.10 -18.67 -8.32
CA CYS A 696 20.74 -17.87 -7.15
C CYS A 696 19.24 -18.04 -6.95
N GLY A 697 18.79 -18.56 -5.81
CA GLY A 697 17.36 -18.85 -5.67
C GLY A 697 16.94 -19.42 -4.33
N VAL A 698 15.65 -19.27 -4.04
CA VAL A 698 14.92 -19.57 -2.80
C VAL A 698 15.16 -21.00 -2.26
N TYR A 699 15.53 -21.97 -3.10
CA TYR A 699 15.78 -23.36 -2.71
C TYR A 699 17.27 -23.74 -2.61
N ASN A 700 18.18 -22.86 -3.02
CA ASN A 700 19.62 -23.05 -2.89
C ASN A 700 20.11 -22.25 -1.69
N VAL A 701 19.86 -22.75 -0.48
CA VAL A 701 20.59 -22.24 0.68
C VAL A 701 22.07 -22.58 0.48
N PRO A 702 23.00 -21.59 0.51
CA PRO A 702 22.83 -20.24 1.05
C PRO A 702 22.88 -19.07 0.05
N ARG A 703 22.79 -19.27 -1.27
CA ARG A 703 23.17 -18.19 -2.22
C ARG A 703 21.98 -17.54 -2.92
N LEU A 704 21.57 -16.40 -2.37
CA LEU A 704 21.34 -15.23 -3.22
C LEU A 704 22.75 -14.77 -3.61
N CYS A 705 23.22 -15.10 -4.80
CA CYS A 705 24.49 -14.54 -5.27
C CYS A 705 24.41 -13.02 -5.21
#